data_AF-A0A7S2IKX0-F1
#
_entry.id   AF-A0A7S2IKX0-F1
#
_cell.length_a   1.000
_cell.length_b   1.000
_cell.length_c   1.000
_cell.angle_alpha   90.00
_cell.angle_beta   90.00
_cell.angle_gamma   90.00
#
_symmetry.space_group_name_H-M   'P 1'
#
loop_
_entity.id
_entity.type
_entity.pdbx_description
1 polymer ?
#
loop_
_entity_poly.entity_id
_entity_poly.type
_entity_poly.pdbx_seq_one_letter_code
_entity_poly.pdbx_strand_id
1 'polypeptide(L)'
;MRLLGVVALVQIATVLATVAATSGGDGGGGAPQEAVEAIHAEADCDDRSSNLRGPKAAQKPSGFSLPFAYSVMGPNGSLVARLIVPLTEPCPRELEVFSCKGKPQKVPVSVRAEPMVGHGLFYLDGQAFNTMSGLNLTIASPHPAFNFPDRVCEASLSAATAAAARDARFAGLSVPLPRASPSKYVVLGDTGMRIKSKNDGWCNEKAGPDKTVYAGKACSAENMADRYDPGRVSGMFQKTDDTIDPALNGWPFDKVAAAAAEEVQRGRPGDTIVVHVGDFTYRHEACPMPFPTHLTAKQEKQRRTFGDCTAVGAKWGDTHEGWAADFFEPAAPLLRAAPWIVFRGNHETCKRGGMGWFRYLDPSPPGGGIVPESDASAYPWCLSQSPPYSVDFATDQWLVLDSSSIKDEDVGIDDVPEDAFTEETAEKLNGTAVSPMGPKCATASKADVEENLPIVDGLMGLVHPSKRHWIGTHRPVNAIAYEPVDHRPAALLAFQCELANAVALANISVPDVAAVVSGHVHYFQVAQFQTGVSQIALGNGGTQLKTPLDGQPIGLDLVAGRQITVLDDLVVNSPTVGEWGYGILEADRASAAAPPRLTAKFLSDGSFRGTQDVVAELPIRTWSVPGTGWRQAAA
;
A
#
# COMPACT_ATOMS: atom_id res chain seq x y z
N MET A 1 74.70 3.63 34.02
CA MET A 1 74.31 4.98 34.47
C MET A 1 72.79 5.07 34.24
N ARG A 2 71.87 5.45 35.16
CA ARG A 2 71.77 6.66 36.04
C ARG A 2 71.84 7.94 35.19
N LEU A 3 70.90 8.90 35.10
CA LEU A 3 69.66 9.34 35.82
C LEU A 3 68.74 10.05 34.75
N LEU A 4 67.48 10.51 34.91
CA LEU A 4 66.30 10.30 35.79
C LEU A 4 65.06 10.98 35.10
N GLY A 5 63.81 10.76 35.58
CA GLY A 5 62.57 11.45 35.13
C GLY A 5 61.85 10.76 33.95
N VAL A 6 60.57 10.38 33.95
CA VAL A 6 59.39 10.62 34.83
C VAL A 6 58.98 12.10 34.86
N VAL A 7 57.73 12.51 34.58
CA VAL A 7 56.44 11.82 34.27
C VAL A 7 56.03 12.07 32.77
N ALA A 8 54.89 11.69 32.16
CA ALA A 8 53.60 11.05 32.51
C ALA A 8 53.01 10.27 31.31
N LEU A 9 51.92 9.51 31.52
CA LEU A 9 50.97 9.04 30.49
C LEU A 9 49.53 9.09 31.06
N VAL A 10 48.53 9.43 30.24
CA VAL A 10 47.10 9.44 30.65
C VAL A 10 46.53 8.03 30.53
N GLN A 11 45.81 7.58 31.56
CA GLN A 11 45.12 6.28 31.55
C GLN A 11 43.80 6.35 30.78
N ILE A 12 43.56 5.37 29.90
CA ILE A 12 42.20 4.98 29.51
C ILE A 12 41.72 4.00 30.59
N ALA A 13 40.59 4.30 31.23
CA ALA A 13 40.06 3.51 32.34
C ALA A 13 38.79 2.74 31.93
N THR A 14 38.89 1.41 31.91
CA THR A 14 37.75 0.50 31.85
C THR A 14 37.55 -0.12 33.23
N VAL A 15 36.32 -0.12 33.77
CA VAL A 15 35.74 -1.08 34.75
C VAL A 15 34.28 -0.63 35.00
N LEU A 16 33.21 -1.41 34.84
CA LEU A 16 32.77 -2.73 35.41
C LEU A 16 32.01 -2.64 36.75
N ALA A 17 30.83 -3.28 36.74
CA ALA A 17 30.14 -3.98 37.84
C ALA A 17 29.09 -3.26 38.73
N THR A 18 27.95 -3.99 38.87
CA THR A 18 27.05 -4.13 40.05
C THR A 18 26.28 -2.95 40.63
N VAL A 19 24.94 -3.08 40.57
CA VAL A 19 24.05 -3.01 41.75
C VAL A 19 23.20 -4.29 41.76
N ALA A 20 22.83 -4.80 42.94
CA ALA A 20 22.12 -6.07 43.11
C ALA A 20 20.59 -5.90 43.23
N ALA A 21 19.85 -7.00 43.10
CA ALA A 21 18.39 -7.02 43.22
C ALA A 21 17.91 -6.98 44.69
N THR A 22 16.77 -6.32 44.91
CA THR A 22 15.89 -6.54 46.07
C THR A 22 14.46 -6.75 45.56
N SER A 23 13.85 -7.86 45.94
CA SER A 23 12.54 -8.32 45.45
C SER A 23 11.36 -7.66 46.17
N GLY A 24 10.27 -7.35 45.46
CA GLY A 24 8.98 -7.07 46.10
C GLY A 24 7.87 -6.52 45.20
N GLY A 25 6.94 -7.38 44.80
CA GLY A 25 5.53 -6.99 44.58
C GLY A 25 5.09 -6.66 43.14
N ASP A 26 3.99 -7.32 42.78
CA ASP A 26 2.88 -6.90 41.90
C ASP A 26 3.15 -6.32 40.51
N GLY A 27 2.65 -7.05 39.50
CA GLY A 27 2.61 -6.62 38.11
C GLY A 27 1.66 -5.45 37.89
N GLY A 28 2.13 -4.48 37.10
CA GLY A 28 1.36 -3.35 36.62
C GLY A 28 1.92 -2.91 35.28
N GLY A 29 1.46 -3.55 34.20
CA GLY A 29 1.76 -3.16 32.83
C GLY A 29 1.05 -1.85 32.48
N GLY A 30 1.50 -0.74 33.06
CA GLY A 30 1.02 0.58 32.71
C GLY A 30 1.30 0.88 31.24
N ALA A 31 0.36 1.56 30.57
CA ALA A 31 0.59 2.06 29.22
C ALA A 31 1.84 2.96 29.19
N PRO A 32 2.58 3.02 28.07
CA PRO A 32 3.75 3.90 27.93
C PRO A 32 3.40 5.32 28.39
N GLN A 33 4.26 5.93 29.21
CA GLN A 33 3.94 7.20 29.87
C GLN A 33 3.58 8.30 28.86
N GLU A 34 4.22 8.30 27.70
CA GLU A 34 3.94 9.19 26.56
C GLU A 34 2.51 9.04 26.01
N ALA A 35 1.93 7.84 26.00
CA ALA A 35 0.56 7.60 25.56
C ALA A 35 -0.47 8.10 26.58
N VAL A 36 -0.18 7.94 27.87
CA VAL A 36 -0.99 8.49 28.97
C VAL A 36 -0.95 10.02 28.95
N GLU A 37 0.23 10.61 28.76
CA GLU A 37 0.42 12.06 28.60
C GLU A 37 -0.28 12.61 27.35
N ALA A 38 -0.26 11.89 26.21
CA ALA A 38 -0.98 12.27 25.00
C ALA A 38 -2.51 12.26 25.18
N ILE A 39 -3.07 11.23 25.83
CA ILE A 39 -4.51 11.16 26.14
C ILE A 39 -4.94 12.28 27.09
N HIS A 40 -4.13 12.60 28.10
CA HIS A 40 -4.39 13.73 28.98
C HIS A 40 -4.28 15.09 28.27
N ALA A 41 -3.35 15.25 27.33
CA ALA A 41 -3.23 16.46 26.51
C ALA A 41 -4.43 16.63 25.56
N GLU A 42 -4.93 15.54 24.95
CA GLU A 42 -6.14 15.57 24.11
C GLU A 42 -7.39 15.95 24.94
N ALA A 43 -7.52 15.44 26.16
CA ALA A 43 -8.61 15.82 27.08
C ALA A 43 -8.58 17.30 27.49
N ASP A 44 -7.40 17.90 27.66
CA ASP A 44 -7.20 19.32 27.99
C ASP A 44 -7.47 20.27 26.80
N CYS A 45 -7.74 19.72 25.61
CA CYS A 45 -8.10 20.45 24.38
C CYS A 45 -9.61 20.55 24.10
N ASP A 46 -10.44 19.66 24.63
CA ASP A 46 -11.90 19.65 24.37
C ASP A 46 -12.68 20.63 25.30
N ASP A 47 -12.04 21.29 26.27
CA ASP A 47 -12.67 22.35 27.09
C ASP A 47 -12.67 23.75 26.44
N ARG A 48 -13.64 24.57 26.86
CA ARG A 48 -14.31 25.59 26.05
C ARG A 48 -13.59 26.95 25.94
N SER A 49 -12.53 27.09 25.14
CA SER A 49 -12.10 28.44 24.71
C SER A 49 -11.27 28.55 23.42
N SER A 50 -11.66 27.91 22.31
CA SER A 50 -10.95 28.06 21.01
C SER A 50 -11.21 29.40 20.29
N ASN A 51 -10.91 30.52 20.95
CA ASN A 51 -11.02 31.89 20.42
C ASN A 51 -9.94 32.24 19.36
N LEU A 52 -9.25 31.21 18.84
CA LEU A 52 -8.39 31.29 17.67
C LEU A 52 -9.24 31.53 16.43
N ARG A 53 -9.53 32.80 16.14
CA ARG A 53 -9.98 33.24 14.82
C ARG A 53 -8.90 32.84 13.80
N GLY A 54 -9.14 31.76 13.08
CA GLY A 54 -8.35 31.45 11.89
C GLY A 54 -8.40 32.64 10.91
N PRO A 55 -7.40 32.78 10.03
CA PRO A 55 -7.53 33.70 8.89
C PRO A 55 -8.84 33.38 8.14
N LYS A 56 -9.48 34.40 7.56
CA LYS A 56 -10.70 34.23 6.74
C LYS A 56 -10.52 33.03 5.84
N ALA A 57 -11.48 32.11 5.83
CA ALA A 57 -11.38 30.85 5.11
C ALA A 57 -10.95 31.09 3.65
N ALA A 58 -9.66 30.86 3.37
CA ALA A 58 -9.19 30.72 2.01
C ALA A 58 -9.97 29.56 1.39
N GLN A 59 -10.39 29.74 0.15
CA GLN A 59 -11.15 28.73 -0.59
C GLN A 59 -10.35 27.43 -0.55
N LYS A 60 -10.86 26.41 0.16
CA LYS A 60 -10.18 25.11 0.31
C LYS A 60 -9.80 24.62 -1.09
N PRO A 61 -8.51 24.40 -1.40
CA PRO A 61 -8.12 23.99 -2.74
C PRO A 61 -8.77 22.66 -3.12
N SER A 62 -9.74 22.71 -4.03
CA SER A 62 -10.44 21.55 -4.55
C SER A 62 -9.55 20.83 -5.57
N GLY A 63 -8.99 19.69 -5.17
CA GLY A 63 -8.09 18.89 -6.00
C GLY A 63 -6.60 19.09 -5.69
N PHE A 64 -5.76 18.52 -6.56
CA PHE A 64 -4.31 18.58 -6.51
C PHE A 64 -3.79 19.84 -7.21
N SER A 65 -2.97 20.60 -6.50
CA SER A 65 -2.19 21.71 -7.02
C SER A 65 -1.02 21.96 -6.07
N LEU A 66 0.12 22.36 -6.61
CA LEU A 66 1.29 22.67 -5.80
C LEU A 66 1.23 24.13 -5.31
N PRO A 67 1.64 24.42 -4.06
CA PRO A 67 2.13 23.49 -3.06
C PRO A 67 1.03 22.61 -2.45
N PHE A 68 1.32 21.31 -2.26
CA PHE A 68 0.38 20.30 -1.77
C PHE A 68 0.90 19.65 -0.47
N ALA A 69 0.07 19.59 0.58
CA ALA A 69 0.45 19.04 1.88
C ALA A 69 -0.49 17.92 2.33
N TYR A 70 0.10 16.91 2.99
CA TYR A 70 -0.53 15.69 3.51
C TYR A 70 0.37 15.09 4.60
N SER A 71 -0.05 13.97 5.20
CA SER A 71 0.72 13.30 6.26
C SER A 71 0.63 11.79 6.16
N VAL A 72 1.78 11.13 6.27
CA VAL A 72 1.91 9.68 6.37
C VAL A 72 2.28 9.30 7.80
N MET A 73 1.71 8.23 8.33
CA MET A 73 2.06 7.64 9.62
C MET A 73 3.06 6.50 9.43
N GLY A 74 4.04 6.42 10.32
CA GLY A 74 5.20 5.56 10.14
C GLY A 74 5.80 5.03 11.45
N PRO A 75 7.02 4.46 11.37
CA PRO A 75 7.64 3.70 12.46
C PRO A 75 7.61 4.42 13.80
N ASN A 76 7.44 3.65 14.89
CA ASN A 76 7.35 4.14 16.27
C ASN A 76 6.21 5.15 16.48
N GLY A 77 5.10 5.01 15.74
CA GLY A 77 3.96 5.92 15.76
C GLY A 77 4.27 7.35 15.29
N SER A 78 5.38 7.57 14.59
CA SER A 78 5.72 8.89 14.07
C SER A 78 4.77 9.34 12.96
N LEU A 79 4.60 10.65 12.80
CA LEU A 79 3.90 11.24 11.66
C LEU A 79 4.88 12.04 10.83
N VAL A 80 5.01 11.70 9.55
CA VAL A 80 5.77 12.42 8.55
C VAL A 80 4.81 13.38 7.84
N ALA A 81 4.84 14.65 8.24
CA ALA A 81 4.18 15.72 7.51
C ALA A 81 4.94 15.96 6.21
N ARG A 82 4.27 15.91 5.05
CA ARG A 82 4.88 16.11 3.73
C ARG A 82 4.30 17.31 3.00
N LEU A 83 5.15 17.93 2.19
CA LEU A 83 4.84 19.07 1.32
C LEU A 83 5.52 18.87 -0.03
N ILE A 84 4.74 18.78 -1.10
CA ILE A 84 5.24 18.84 -2.48
C ILE A 84 5.17 20.29 -2.95
N VAL A 85 6.27 20.84 -3.46
CA VAL A 85 6.38 22.21 -3.98
C VAL A 85 6.94 22.23 -5.41
N PRO A 86 6.68 23.28 -6.22
CA PRO A 86 7.28 23.40 -7.57
C PRO A 86 8.80 23.51 -7.54
N LEU A 87 9.47 23.19 -8.66
CA LEU A 87 10.92 23.36 -8.88
C LEU A 87 11.49 24.70 -8.36
N THR A 88 10.72 25.76 -8.53
CA THR A 88 11.08 27.16 -8.24
C THR A 88 10.96 27.53 -6.76
N GLU A 89 10.38 26.68 -5.92
CA GLU A 89 10.13 26.97 -4.50
C GLU A 89 11.07 26.16 -3.60
N PRO A 90 11.77 26.79 -2.64
CA PRO A 90 12.53 26.07 -1.63
C PRO A 90 11.58 25.49 -0.57
N CYS A 91 12.03 24.47 0.15
CA CYS A 91 11.31 24.03 1.34
C CYS A 91 11.18 25.17 2.37
N PRO A 92 10.02 25.32 3.04
CA PRO A 92 9.95 26.16 4.24
C PRO A 92 10.93 25.61 5.29
N ARG A 93 11.51 26.46 6.13
CA ARG A 93 12.50 26.02 7.14
C ARG A 93 11.89 25.23 8.29
N GLU A 94 10.62 25.48 8.57
CA GLU A 94 9.92 25.05 9.79
C GLU A 94 8.47 24.67 9.45
N LEU A 95 7.98 23.60 10.07
CA LEU A 95 6.57 23.28 10.22
C LEU A 95 6.08 23.96 11.51
N GLU A 96 5.01 24.74 11.45
CA GLU A 96 4.38 25.34 12.62
C GLU A 96 3.33 24.38 13.21
N VAL A 97 3.56 23.89 14.42
CA VAL A 97 2.67 22.96 15.14
C VAL A 97 1.96 23.72 16.27
N PHE A 98 0.64 23.70 16.27
CA PHE A 98 -0.20 24.49 17.17
C PHE A 98 -0.84 23.59 18.24
N SER A 99 -0.34 23.65 19.47
CA SER A 99 -1.02 23.06 20.63
C SER A 99 -2.21 23.91 21.08
N CYS A 100 -3.04 23.38 21.98
CA CYS A 100 -4.18 24.10 22.55
C CYS A 100 -3.79 25.24 23.51
N LYS A 101 -2.58 25.19 24.07
CA LYS A 101 -2.04 26.19 25.02
C LYS A 101 -0.54 26.42 24.74
N GLY A 102 -0.19 27.59 24.19
CA GLY A 102 1.21 27.97 23.98
C GLY A 102 1.46 28.91 22.81
N LYS A 103 2.75 29.08 22.47
CA LYS A 103 3.17 29.55 21.14
C LYS A 103 3.31 28.34 20.21
N PRO A 104 3.22 28.49 18.88
CA PRO A 104 3.46 27.38 17.97
C PRO A 104 4.86 26.80 18.16
N GLN A 105 4.95 25.48 18.24
CA GLN A 105 6.23 24.76 18.17
C GLN A 105 6.71 24.80 16.72
N LYS A 106 8.01 25.05 16.54
CA LYS A 106 8.67 25.04 15.23
C LYS A 106 9.44 23.74 15.10
N VAL A 107 9.02 22.89 14.17
CA VAL A 107 9.70 21.62 13.87
C VAL A 107 10.54 21.81 12.62
N PRO A 108 11.85 21.49 12.62
CA PRO A 108 12.70 21.62 11.43
C PRO A 108 12.16 20.82 10.24
N VAL A 109 12.32 21.36 9.04
CA VAL A 109 11.94 20.72 7.78
C VAL A 109 13.18 20.30 7.01
N SER A 110 13.19 19.07 6.54
CA SER A 110 14.21 18.52 5.63
C SER A 110 13.68 18.44 4.19
N VAL A 111 14.59 18.42 3.22
CA VAL A 111 14.26 17.93 1.87
C VAL A 111 14.15 16.41 1.96
N ARG A 112 13.01 15.85 1.54
CA ARG A 112 12.83 14.41 1.34
C ARG A 112 13.41 13.99 -0.01
N ALA A 113 13.09 14.76 -1.04
CA ALA A 113 13.59 14.53 -2.38
C ALA A 113 13.80 15.86 -3.13
N GLU A 114 15.00 16.02 -3.68
CA GLU A 114 15.28 17.02 -4.71
C GLU A 114 14.51 16.70 -6.01
N PRO A 115 14.37 17.66 -6.93
CA PRO A 115 13.94 17.41 -8.29
C PRO A 115 14.91 16.48 -9.04
N MET A 116 14.36 15.59 -9.86
CA MET A 116 15.11 14.64 -10.70
C MET A 116 14.52 14.65 -12.11
N VAL A 117 15.22 15.24 -13.07
CA VAL A 117 14.70 15.50 -14.42
C VAL A 117 15.64 14.93 -15.48
N GLY A 118 15.12 14.01 -16.31
CA GLY A 118 15.87 13.43 -17.42
C GLY A 118 16.77 12.25 -17.06
N HIS A 119 17.51 11.75 -18.06
CA HIS A 119 18.46 10.65 -17.89
C HIS A 119 19.71 11.11 -17.14
N GLY A 120 19.64 11.12 -15.80
CA GLY A 120 20.79 11.35 -14.93
C GLY A 120 21.20 12.82 -14.79
N LEU A 121 20.29 13.68 -14.35
CA LEU A 121 20.67 14.84 -13.54
C LEU A 121 19.79 14.92 -12.30
N PHE A 122 20.36 14.55 -11.15
CA PHE A 122 19.85 14.86 -9.82
C PHE A 122 20.96 15.49 -8.97
N TYR A 123 20.57 16.26 -7.95
CA TYR A 123 21.51 16.99 -7.09
C TYR A 123 21.49 16.46 -5.66
N LEU A 124 22.67 16.22 -5.08
CA LEU A 124 22.85 16.09 -3.62
C LEU A 124 23.97 17.03 -3.19
N ASP A 125 23.79 17.71 -2.05
CA ASP A 125 24.77 18.63 -1.44
C ASP A 125 25.36 19.67 -2.42
N GLY A 126 24.59 20.06 -3.45
CA GLY A 126 24.98 20.98 -4.50
C GLY A 126 25.80 20.38 -5.66
N GLN A 127 26.07 19.07 -5.64
CA GLN A 127 26.74 18.34 -6.73
C GLN A 127 25.74 17.60 -7.61
N ALA A 128 25.99 17.55 -8.93
CA ALA A 128 25.14 16.87 -9.90
C ALA A 128 25.64 15.44 -10.19
N PHE A 129 24.71 14.50 -10.26
CA PHE A 129 24.97 13.06 -10.47
C PHE A 129 24.22 12.54 -11.71
N ASN A 130 24.84 11.60 -12.43
CA ASN A 130 24.30 10.99 -13.66
C ASN A 130 24.41 9.45 -13.60
N THR A 131 23.32 8.76 -13.90
CA THR A 131 23.16 7.31 -13.69
C THR A 131 22.94 6.47 -14.96
N MET A 132 22.75 7.05 -16.15
CA MET A 132 22.46 6.26 -17.37
C MET A 132 23.14 6.78 -18.64
N SER A 133 24.39 6.33 -18.85
CA SER A 133 25.01 6.30 -20.17
C SER A 133 24.60 5.04 -20.94
N GLY A 134 23.85 5.16 -22.04
CA GLY A 134 23.65 4.05 -22.99
C GLY A 134 22.26 3.90 -23.64
N LEU A 135 21.24 4.64 -23.21
CA LEU A 135 19.92 4.58 -23.84
C LEU A 135 19.94 5.23 -25.24
N ASN A 136 19.76 4.42 -26.28
CA ASN A 136 19.75 4.86 -27.66
C ASN A 136 18.34 5.34 -28.06
N LEU A 137 18.12 6.66 -28.01
CA LEU A 137 16.83 7.31 -28.24
C LEU A 137 16.40 7.24 -29.72
N THR A 138 15.73 6.14 -30.09
CA THR A 138 14.96 6.06 -31.34
C THR A 138 13.53 6.55 -31.14
N ILE A 139 12.81 6.77 -32.25
CA ILE A 139 11.49 7.42 -32.29
C ILE A 139 10.41 6.64 -31.50
N ALA A 140 10.67 5.39 -31.12
CA ALA A 140 9.79 4.53 -30.33
C ALA A 140 9.95 4.65 -28.79
N SER A 141 10.80 5.54 -28.26
CA SER A 141 10.94 5.74 -26.80
C SER A 141 11.34 7.20 -26.45
N PRO A 142 10.36 8.12 -26.31
CA PRO A 142 10.63 9.56 -26.33
C PRO A 142 10.70 10.28 -24.97
N HIS A 143 10.60 9.59 -23.82
CA HIS A 143 10.67 10.21 -22.50
C HIS A 143 11.55 9.41 -21.51
N PRO A 144 12.20 10.07 -20.54
CA PRO A 144 12.98 9.38 -19.52
C PRO A 144 12.08 8.55 -18.61
N ALA A 145 12.62 7.42 -18.14
CA ALA A 145 11.93 6.53 -17.20
C ALA A 145 11.49 7.24 -15.90
N PHE A 146 12.18 8.33 -15.54
CA PHE A 146 11.86 9.19 -14.40
C PHE A 146 11.77 10.65 -14.83
N ASN A 147 10.75 11.34 -14.35
CA ASN A 147 10.62 12.79 -14.44
C ASN A 147 9.90 13.32 -13.20
N PHE A 148 10.62 14.00 -12.33
CA PHE A 148 10.11 14.56 -11.08
C PHE A 148 10.59 16.02 -10.94
N PRO A 149 9.93 16.99 -11.60
CA PRO A 149 10.33 18.39 -11.57
C PRO A 149 9.99 19.10 -10.26
N ASP A 150 9.08 18.55 -9.46
CA ASP A 150 8.75 19.09 -8.13
C ASP A 150 9.84 18.80 -7.08
N ARG A 151 9.65 19.29 -5.86
CA ARG A 151 10.49 19.04 -4.69
C ARG A 151 9.61 18.53 -3.55
N VAL A 152 10.05 17.50 -2.83
CA VAL A 152 9.36 16.99 -1.65
C VAL A 152 10.10 17.41 -0.39
N CYS A 153 9.39 18.06 0.52
CA CYS A 153 9.84 18.50 1.84
C CYS A 153 9.09 17.70 2.91
N GLU A 154 9.73 17.42 4.04
CA GLU A 154 9.07 16.72 5.14
C GLU A 154 9.54 17.17 6.54
N ALA A 155 8.70 16.91 7.54
CA ALA A 155 9.01 17.10 8.96
C ALA A 155 8.36 15.98 9.78
N SER A 156 9.11 15.37 10.69
CA SER A 156 8.59 14.33 11.59
C SER A 156 8.08 14.90 12.90
N LEU A 157 6.89 14.45 13.30
CA LEU A 157 6.35 14.58 14.64
C LEU A 157 6.43 13.22 15.35
N SER A 158 6.73 13.22 16.66
CA SER A 158 6.52 12.03 17.50
C SER A 158 5.02 11.76 17.67
N ALA A 159 4.65 10.53 18.04
CA ALA A 159 3.26 10.15 18.30
C ALA A 159 2.56 11.13 19.26
N ALA A 160 3.20 11.45 20.38
CA ALA A 160 2.68 12.37 21.38
C ALA A 160 2.53 13.81 20.85
N THR A 161 3.51 14.33 20.08
CA THR A 161 3.39 15.68 19.48
C THR A 161 2.31 15.72 18.39
N ALA A 162 2.15 14.65 17.61
CA ALA A 162 1.11 14.57 16.58
C ALA A 162 -0.30 14.53 17.20
N ALA A 163 -0.53 13.68 18.20
CA ALA A 163 -1.82 13.50 18.86
C ALA A 163 -2.24 14.71 19.73
N ALA A 164 -1.29 15.42 20.34
CA ALA A 164 -1.55 16.62 21.14
C ALA A 164 -1.64 17.92 20.31
N ALA A 165 -1.41 17.86 19.00
CA ALA A 165 -1.46 19.02 18.11
C ALA A 165 -2.89 19.26 17.56
N ARG A 166 -3.32 20.52 17.57
CA ARG A 166 -4.64 20.95 17.06
C ARG A 166 -4.61 21.27 15.57
N ASP A 167 -3.45 21.68 15.05
CA ASP A 167 -3.19 22.07 13.67
C ASP A 167 -1.68 22.01 13.43
N ALA A 168 -1.24 21.68 12.22
CA ALA A 168 0.15 21.72 11.81
C ALA A 168 0.24 22.31 10.40
N ARG A 169 1.14 23.27 10.14
CA ARG A 169 1.14 24.04 8.90
C ARG A 169 2.52 24.27 8.29
N PHE A 170 2.63 24.02 6.99
CA PHE A 170 3.73 24.47 6.16
C PHE A 170 3.39 25.83 5.57
N ALA A 171 4.04 26.91 6.03
CA ALA A 171 3.82 28.28 5.53
C ALA A 171 2.33 28.73 5.46
N GLY A 172 1.48 28.18 6.34
CA GLY A 172 0.03 28.44 6.39
C GLY A 172 -0.87 27.37 5.75
N LEU A 173 -0.32 26.42 4.99
CA LEU A 173 -1.03 25.27 4.44
C LEU A 173 -1.11 24.14 5.48
N SER A 174 -2.32 23.79 5.94
CA SER A 174 -2.52 22.76 6.97
C SER A 174 -2.23 21.34 6.49
N VAL A 175 -1.74 20.53 7.42
CA VAL A 175 -1.45 19.10 7.34
C VAL A 175 -2.47 18.35 8.22
N PRO A 176 -3.03 17.20 7.79
CA PRO A 176 -3.87 16.37 8.65
C PRO A 176 -3.11 15.83 9.86
N LEU A 177 -3.81 15.59 10.97
CA LEU A 177 -3.24 15.05 12.21
C LEU A 177 -4.17 13.97 12.79
N PRO A 178 -3.61 12.90 13.39
CA PRO A 178 -4.36 11.89 14.13
C PRO A 178 -4.73 12.38 15.53
N ARG A 179 -5.69 11.71 16.16
CA ARG A 179 -5.88 11.72 17.62
C ARG A 179 -5.21 10.50 18.27
N ALA A 180 -5.07 10.48 19.59
CA ALA A 180 -4.48 9.34 20.30
C ALA A 180 -5.36 8.07 20.18
N SER A 181 -6.67 8.25 20.10
CA SER A 181 -7.67 7.17 19.99
C SER A 181 -8.65 7.42 18.83
N PRO A 182 -8.28 7.11 17.57
CA PRO A 182 -9.24 7.06 16.46
C PRO A 182 -10.24 5.92 16.69
N SER A 183 -11.47 6.06 16.18
CA SER A 183 -12.46 4.97 16.15
C SER A 183 -12.66 4.35 14.77
N LYS A 184 -12.03 4.92 13.73
CA LYS A 184 -12.36 4.60 12.35
C LYS A 184 -11.11 4.54 11.48
N TYR A 185 -11.02 3.48 10.68
CA TYR A 185 -10.06 3.36 9.59
C TYR A 185 -10.85 3.24 8.29
N VAL A 186 -10.63 4.17 7.35
CA VAL A 186 -11.18 4.09 5.99
C VAL A 186 -10.13 3.44 5.11
N VAL A 187 -10.48 2.30 4.51
CA VAL A 187 -9.54 1.38 3.88
C VAL A 187 -9.84 1.24 2.39
N LEU A 188 -8.83 1.38 1.55
CA LEU A 188 -8.89 1.21 0.10
C LEU A 188 -7.50 0.85 -0.43
N GLY A 189 -7.38 0.41 -1.66
CA GLY A 189 -6.09 0.23 -2.34
C GLY A 189 -6.27 0.01 -3.82
N ASP A 190 -5.19 -0.32 -4.51
CA ASP A 190 -5.24 -0.77 -5.90
C ASP A 190 -5.94 0.28 -6.80
N THR A 191 -5.43 1.51 -6.75
CA THR A 191 -6.21 2.70 -7.15
C THR A 191 -5.92 3.22 -8.55
N GLY A 192 -4.70 3.06 -9.05
CA GLY A 192 -4.29 3.60 -10.35
C GLY A 192 -4.95 2.93 -11.56
N MET A 193 -4.82 3.53 -12.74
CA MET A 193 -5.49 3.17 -13.98
C MET A 193 -4.66 2.17 -14.82
N ARG A 194 -5.22 1.01 -15.16
CA ARG A 194 -4.46 -0.07 -15.82
C ARG A 194 -4.03 0.25 -17.27
N ILE A 195 -2.71 0.30 -17.49
CA ILE A 195 -2.09 0.16 -18.82
C ILE A 195 -1.00 -0.91 -18.71
N LYS A 196 -1.14 -2.02 -19.44
CA LYS A 196 -0.18 -3.14 -19.49
C LYS A 196 -0.12 -3.74 -20.90
N SER A 197 0.77 -3.27 -21.76
CA SER A 197 0.84 -3.70 -23.16
C SER A 197 1.51 -5.08 -23.30
N LYS A 198 0.98 -5.89 -24.22
CA LYS A 198 1.53 -7.19 -24.63
C LYS A 198 2.02 -7.16 -26.09
N ASN A 199 1.51 -6.23 -26.91
CA ASN A 199 2.00 -5.77 -28.21
C ASN A 199 1.29 -4.43 -28.52
N ASP A 200 2.03 -3.42 -28.99
CA ASP A 200 1.59 -2.04 -29.25
C ASP A 200 1.07 -1.80 -30.69
N GLY A 201 1.09 -2.83 -31.54
CA GLY A 201 0.75 -2.79 -32.95
C GLY A 201 1.95 -2.70 -33.90
N TRP A 202 3.17 -2.47 -33.38
CA TRP A 202 4.40 -2.36 -34.18
C TRP A 202 5.28 -3.62 -34.19
N CYS A 203 4.95 -4.64 -33.41
CA CYS A 203 5.66 -5.92 -33.41
C CYS A 203 5.12 -6.93 -34.44
N ASN A 204 6.00 -7.73 -35.04
CA ASN A 204 5.65 -8.90 -35.87
C ASN A 204 5.20 -10.13 -35.06
N GLU A 205 5.64 -10.27 -33.82
CA GLU A 205 5.28 -11.35 -32.92
C GLU A 205 4.56 -10.82 -31.67
N LYS A 206 4.44 -11.62 -30.59
CA LYS A 206 4.28 -11.02 -29.26
C LYS A 206 5.55 -10.21 -28.97
N ALA A 207 5.41 -9.02 -28.37
CA ALA A 207 6.57 -8.25 -27.97
C ALA A 207 7.42 -9.05 -26.95
N GLY A 208 8.75 -8.90 -27.05
CA GLY A 208 9.71 -9.86 -26.52
C GLY A 208 9.92 -9.81 -25.00
N PRO A 209 10.80 -10.66 -24.46
CA PRO A 209 11.30 -10.54 -23.08
C PRO A 209 12.36 -9.43 -22.93
N ASP A 210 12.70 -8.71 -24.01
CA ASP A 210 13.71 -7.65 -24.01
C ASP A 210 13.27 -6.47 -23.16
N LYS A 211 14.10 -6.13 -22.16
CA LYS A 211 13.70 -5.36 -20.98
C LYS A 211 14.09 -3.89 -21.12
N THR A 212 13.09 -3.00 -21.15
CA THR A 212 13.28 -1.56 -20.96
C THR A 212 12.47 -1.05 -19.77
N VAL A 213 13.16 -0.87 -18.65
CA VAL A 213 12.81 -0.17 -17.38
C VAL A 213 11.42 -0.43 -16.79
N TYR A 214 10.33 -0.05 -17.47
CA TYR A 214 8.94 -0.29 -17.06
C TYR A 214 8.20 -1.39 -17.82
N ALA A 215 8.94 -2.18 -18.59
CA ALA A 215 8.51 -3.47 -19.15
C ALA A 215 7.33 -3.44 -20.14
N GLY A 216 6.93 -2.25 -20.60
CA GLY A 216 6.34 -2.10 -21.93
C GLY A 216 7.27 -2.76 -22.93
N LYS A 217 6.84 -3.93 -23.41
CA LYS A 217 7.73 -4.90 -24.04
C LYS A 217 8.25 -4.33 -25.34
N ALA A 218 9.56 -4.12 -25.44
CA ALA A 218 10.17 -3.71 -26.67
C ALA A 218 10.01 -4.83 -27.72
N CYS A 219 9.79 -4.45 -28.98
CA CYS A 219 10.27 -5.30 -30.05
C CYS A 219 11.79 -5.20 -30.12
N SER A 220 12.45 -6.35 -30.29
CA SER A 220 13.79 -6.35 -30.85
C SER A 220 13.73 -5.63 -32.21
N ALA A 221 14.79 -4.91 -32.59
CA ALA A 221 14.82 -4.16 -33.85
C ALA A 221 14.59 -5.06 -35.08
N GLU A 222 14.89 -6.36 -34.95
CA GLU A 222 14.70 -7.42 -35.95
C GLU A 222 13.21 -7.84 -36.09
N ASN A 223 12.41 -7.71 -35.02
CA ASN A 223 10.99 -8.08 -35.01
C ASN A 223 10.03 -6.88 -35.18
N MET A 224 10.56 -5.66 -35.33
CA MET A 224 9.76 -4.48 -35.70
C MET A 224 9.08 -4.69 -37.06
N ALA A 225 7.83 -4.27 -37.17
CA ALA A 225 7.07 -4.30 -38.41
C ALA A 225 7.30 -3.01 -39.23
N ASP A 226 7.48 -3.16 -40.55
CA ASP A 226 7.56 -2.02 -41.49
C ASP A 226 6.30 -1.14 -41.49
N ARG A 227 5.19 -1.63 -40.92
CA ARG A 227 3.88 -0.97 -40.82
C ARG A 227 3.16 -1.41 -39.56
N TYR A 228 2.50 -0.46 -38.91
CA TYR A 228 1.56 -0.70 -37.81
C TYR A 228 0.39 -1.61 -38.23
N ASP A 229 0.01 -2.53 -37.34
CA ASP A 229 -1.13 -3.45 -37.49
C ASP A 229 -2.05 -3.37 -36.24
N PRO A 230 -3.24 -2.74 -36.35
CA PRO A 230 -4.17 -2.62 -35.21
C PRO A 230 -4.73 -3.96 -34.72
N GLY A 231 -4.65 -5.02 -35.53
CA GLY A 231 -5.05 -6.38 -35.14
C GLY A 231 -4.07 -7.04 -34.16
N ARG A 232 -2.85 -6.51 -34.02
CA ARG A 232 -1.81 -7.03 -33.10
C ARG A 232 -1.83 -6.36 -31.73
N VAL A 233 -2.40 -5.14 -31.63
CA VAL A 233 -2.52 -4.40 -30.37
C VAL A 233 -3.25 -5.26 -29.35
N SER A 234 -2.57 -5.58 -28.26
CA SER A 234 -3.04 -6.49 -27.22
C SER A 234 -2.36 -6.18 -25.90
N GLY A 235 -3.05 -6.44 -24.80
CA GLY A 235 -2.64 -5.99 -23.48
C GLY A 235 -3.85 -5.89 -22.57
N MET A 236 -3.73 -5.08 -21.53
CA MET A 236 -4.85 -4.59 -20.74
C MET A 236 -4.86 -3.08 -20.72
N PHE A 237 -6.02 -2.52 -21.01
CA PHE A 237 -6.25 -1.09 -21.10
C PHE A 237 -7.57 -0.77 -20.40
N GLN A 238 -7.52 0.07 -19.38
CA GLN A 238 -8.67 0.64 -18.70
C GLN A 238 -9.00 2.00 -19.32
N LYS A 239 -10.29 2.36 -19.38
CA LYS A 239 -10.68 3.68 -19.90
C LYS A 239 -10.40 4.75 -18.86
N THR A 240 -10.17 5.97 -19.33
CA THR A 240 -10.03 7.17 -18.48
C THR A 240 -11.38 7.75 -18.04
N ASP A 241 -12.50 7.14 -18.46
CA ASP A 241 -13.85 7.60 -18.11
C ASP A 241 -14.33 6.98 -16.78
N ASP A 242 -15.36 7.59 -16.21
CA ASP A 242 -15.87 7.28 -14.89
C ASP A 242 -16.95 6.17 -14.90
N THR A 243 -16.94 5.30 -15.92
CA THR A 243 -17.92 4.21 -16.09
C THR A 243 -17.79 3.16 -14.98
N ILE A 244 -18.89 2.92 -14.26
CA ILE A 244 -18.97 2.04 -13.09
C ILE A 244 -19.51 0.62 -13.40
N ASP A 245 -19.86 0.34 -14.65
CA ASP A 245 -20.20 -1.01 -15.12
C ASP A 245 -18.89 -1.83 -15.23
N PRO A 246 -18.72 -2.94 -14.46
CA PRO A 246 -17.52 -3.77 -14.55
C PRO A 246 -17.25 -4.28 -15.96
N ALA A 247 -18.29 -4.61 -16.75
CA ALA A 247 -18.16 -5.09 -18.13
C ALA A 247 -17.51 -4.06 -19.07
N LEU A 248 -17.57 -2.77 -18.71
CA LEU A 248 -17.11 -1.65 -19.54
C LEU A 248 -15.78 -1.04 -19.12
N ASN A 249 -15.20 -1.45 -17.98
CA ASN A 249 -13.81 -1.13 -17.57
C ASN A 249 -13.44 0.37 -17.57
N GLY A 250 -14.28 1.22 -16.96
CA GLY A 250 -13.91 2.59 -16.59
C GLY A 250 -12.98 2.63 -15.38
N TRP A 251 -12.57 3.83 -14.97
CA TRP A 251 -11.63 4.08 -13.86
C TRP A 251 -12.21 5.11 -12.87
N PRO A 252 -13.11 4.71 -11.95
CA PRO A 252 -13.88 5.63 -11.12
C PRO A 252 -13.21 5.97 -9.77
N PHE A 253 -11.87 6.02 -9.71
CA PHE A 253 -11.16 6.22 -8.44
C PHE A 253 -11.47 7.58 -7.79
N ASP A 254 -11.70 8.62 -8.58
CA ASP A 254 -12.08 9.95 -8.10
C ASP A 254 -13.38 9.91 -7.26
N LYS A 255 -14.39 9.14 -7.70
CA LYS A 255 -15.65 8.90 -6.98
C LYS A 255 -15.43 8.14 -5.67
N VAL A 256 -14.58 7.11 -5.69
CA VAL A 256 -14.24 6.32 -4.50
C VAL A 256 -13.51 7.17 -3.47
N ALA A 257 -12.47 7.90 -3.89
CA ALA A 257 -11.71 8.81 -3.04
C ALA A 257 -12.57 9.96 -2.48
N ALA A 258 -13.48 10.52 -3.28
CA ALA A 258 -14.41 11.55 -2.83
C ALA A 258 -15.39 11.03 -1.77
N ALA A 259 -16.00 9.85 -1.99
CA ALA A 259 -16.95 9.26 -1.03
C ALA A 259 -16.27 8.82 0.27
N ALA A 260 -15.04 8.28 0.19
CA ALA A 260 -14.18 8.03 1.34
C ALA A 260 -13.85 9.34 2.09
N ALA A 261 -13.59 10.44 1.37
CA ALA A 261 -13.31 11.74 1.99
C ALA A 261 -14.54 12.35 2.67
N GLU A 262 -15.75 12.11 2.16
CA GLU A 262 -16.99 12.44 2.88
C GLU A 262 -17.13 11.62 4.17
N GLU A 263 -16.80 10.32 4.16
CA GLU A 263 -16.89 9.46 5.35
C GLU A 263 -15.92 9.92 6.45
N VAL A 264 -14.67 10.26 6.08
CA VAL A 264 -13.73 10.92 7.00
C VAL A 264 -14.32 12.20 7.60
N GLN A 265 -14.98 13.02 6.78
CA GLN A 265 -15.56 14.32 7.17
C GLN A 265 -16.86 14.21 7.98
N ARG A 266 -17.44 13.02 8.16
CA ARG A 266 -18.56 12.78 9.09
C ARG A 266 -18.12 12.69 10.55
N GLY A 267 -16.83 12.40 10.81
CA GLY A 267 -16.23 12.38 12.15
C GLY A 267 -15.64 13.72 12.60
N ARG A 268 -15.02 13.76 13.79
CA ARG A 268 -14.14 14.90 14.17
C ARG A 268 -12.81 14.78 13.43
N PRO A 269 -12.11 15.88 13.10
CA PRO A 269 -10.74 15.81 12.58
C PRO A 269 -9.84 14.97 13.51
N GLY A 270 -9.09 14.04 12.91
CA GLY A 270 -8.21 13.09 13.60
C GLY A 270 -8.89 11.85 14.21
N ASP A 271 -10.22 11.77 14.26
CA ASP A 271 -10.94 10.57 14.74
C ASP A 271 -10.92 9.40 13.71
N THR A 272 -10.61 9.72 12.45
CA THR A 272 -10.56 8.77 11.32
C THR A 272 -9.17 8.82 10.68
N ILE A 273 -8.60 7.64 10.44
CA ILE A 273 -7.33 7.43 9.73
C ILE A 273 -7.63 6.79 8.37
N VAL A 274 -6.83 7.07 7.34
CA VAL A 274 -6.92 6.35 6.06
C VAL A 274 -5.86 5.25 6.03
N VAL A 275 -6.21 4.08 5.49
CA VAL A 275 -5.28 2.98 5.27
C VAL A 275 -5.30 2.65 3.78
N HIS A 276 -4.18 2.85 3.10
CA HIS A 276 -4.04 2.49 1.69
C HIS A 276 -3.24 1.20 1.55
N VAL A 277 -3.87 0.16 0.99
CA VAL A 277 -3.36 -1.22 1.02
C VAL A 277 -2.37 -1.55 -0.10
N GLY A 278 -1.77 -0.54 -0.73
CA GLY A 278 -0.76 -0.67 -1.79
C GLY A 278 -1.31 -0.49 -3.20
N ASP A 279 -0.41 -0.59 -4.17
CA ASP A 279 -0.65 -0.39 -5.60
C ASP A 279 -1.33 0.96 -5.91
N PHE A 280 -0.52 2.01 -5.90
CA PHE A 280 -0.94 3.38 -6.15
C PHE A 280 -0.93 3.72 -7.64
N THR A 281 -0.04 3.09 -8.42
CA THR A 281 0.19 3.38 -9.85
C THR A 281 -0.01 2.16 -10.72
N TYR A 282 -0.81 2.25 -11.80
CA TYR A 282 -1.00 1.15 -12.77
C TYR A 282 -0.72 1.54 -14.22
N ARG A 283 -0.55 2.84 -14.53
CA ARG A 283 -0.16 3.32 -15.86
C ARG A 283 1.36 3.33 -16.06
N HIS A 284 2.00 2.17 -15.87
CA HIS A 284 3.46 2.03 -15.96
C HIS A 284 4.00 2.24 -17.38
N GLU A 285 3.13 2.16 -18.39
CA GLU A 285 3.44 2.27 -19.81
C GLU A 285 2.61 3.37 -20.49
N ALA A 286 3.05 3.84 -21.67
CA ALA A 286 2.23 4.69 -22.53
C ALA A 286 1.04 3.91 -23.10
N CYS A 287 -0.08 4.59 -23.35
CA CYS A 287 -1.14 4.03 -24.20
C CYS A 287 -0.59 3.83 -25.63
N PRO A 288 -0.82 2.67 -26.29
CA PRO A 288 -0.35 2.44 -27.66
C PRO A 288 -0.86 3.49 -28.66
N MET A 289 0.03 4.02 -29.50
CA MET A 289 -0.30 5.07 -30.46
C MET A 289 0.13 4.71 -31.90
N PRO A 290 -0.79 4.75 -32.88
CA PRO A 290 -2.23 5.01 -32.73
C PRO A 290 -2.94 3.85 -32.02
N PHE A 291 -3.99 4.13 -31.25
CA PHE A 291 -4.83 3.08 -30.65
C PHE A 291 -5.89 2.57 -31.66
N PRO A 292 -6.32 1.29 -31.62
CA PRO A 292 -7.32 0.77 -32.56
C PRO A 292 -8.71 1.42 -32.41
N THR A 293 -9.11 2.25 -33.37
CA THR A 293 -10.48 2.82 -33.46
C THR A 293 -11.54 1.82 -33.92
N HIS A 294 -11.12 0.68 -34.46
CA HIS A 294 -11.98 -0.43 -34.88
C HIS A 294 -11.42 -1.73 -34.30
N LEU A 295 -12.15 -2.32 -33.36
CA LEU A 295 -11.74 -3.56 -32.70
C LEU A 295 -12.01 -4.78 -33.61
N THR A 296 -11.08 -5.71 -33.65
CA THR A 296 -11.30 -7.05 -34.22
C THR A 296 -12.34 -7.82 -33.39
N ALA A 297 -12.97 -8.84 -33.96
CA ALA A 297 -13.89 -9.73 -33.23
C ALA A 297 -13.27 -10.46 -32.01
N LYS A 298 -11.94 -10.42 -31.86
CA LYS A 298 -11.22 -10.83 -30.65
C LYS A 298 -11.18 -9.70 -29.61
N GLN A 299 -10.70 -8.51 -29.99
CA GLN A 299 -10.66 -7.34 -29.10
C GLN A 299 -12.07 -6.93 -28.63
N GLU A 300 -13.11 -7.08 -29.46
CA GLU A 300 -14.52 -6.93 -29.09
C GLU A 300 -14.92 -7.82 -27.90
N LYS A 301 -14.53 -9.11 -27.93
CA LYS A 301 -14.75 -10.06 -26.82
C LYS A 301 -13.88 -9.77 -25.59
N GLN A 302 -12.91 -8.88 -25.71
CA GLN A 302 -11.99 -8.45 -24.66
C GLN A 302 -12.22 -7.00 -24.23
N ARG A 303 -13.33 -6.34 -24.60
CA ARG A 303 -13.66 -4.95 -24.20
C ARG A 303 -13.51 -4.70 -22.69
N ARG A 304 -13.86 -5.70 -21.87
CA ARG A 304 -13.65 -5.76 -20.41
C ARG A 304 -12.21 -5.51 -19.94
N THR A 305 -11.23 -5.69 -20.81
CA THR A 305 -9.80 -5.41 -20.58
C THR A 305 -9.18 -4.60 -21.73
N PHE A 306 -9.99 -4.00 -22.61
CA PHE A 306 -9.55 -3.31 -23.82
C PHE A 306 -10.39 -2.03 -24.02
N GLY A 307 -10.26 -1.13 -23.05
CA GLY A 307 -10.76 0.24 -23.10
C GLY A 307 -9.83 1.16 -23.90
N ASP A 308 -10.36 2.28 -24.38
CA ASP A 308 -9.58 3.34 -25.00
C ASP A 308 -8.82 4.14 -23.91
N CYS A 309 -7.48 4.09 -23.96
CA CYS A 309 -6.61 4.80 -23.04
C CYS A 309 -6.01 6.11 -23.63
N THR A 310 -6.41 6.55 -24.82
CA THR A 310 -5.72 7.64 -25.55
C THR A 310 -5.74 8.98 -24.81
N ALA A 311 -6.77 9.25 -24.01
CA ALA A 311 -6.89 10.47 -23.21
C ALA A 311 -5.86 10.58 -22.05
N VAL A 312 -5.05 9.54 -21.79
CA VAL A 312 -3.91 9.58 -20.86
C VAL A 312 -2.81 10.54 -21.35
N GLY A 313 -2.58 10.59 -22.66
CA GLY A 313 -1.51 11.39 -23.26
C GLY A 313 -0.14 11.10 -22.63
N ALA A 314 0.50 12.12 -22.06
CA ALA A 314 1.82 12.03 -21.42
C ALA A 314 1.78 11.72 -19.90
N LYS A 315 0.59 11.56 -19.30
CA LYS A 315 0.43 11.27 -17.87
C LYS A 315 0.66 9.78 -17.58
N TRP A 316 1.90 9.28 -17.62
CA TRP A 316 2.23 7.85 -17.36
C TRP A 316 3.66 7.63 -16.81
N GLY A 317 3.97 6.41 -16.39
CA GLY A 317 5.28 5.98 -15.87
C GLY A 317 5.55 6.39 -14.41
N ASP A 318 6.75 6.08 -13.90
CA ASP A 318 7.21 6.52 -12.58
C ASP A 318 7.67 7.99 -12.63
N THR A 319 6.71 8.87 -12.89
CA THR A 319 6.88 10.31 -13.14
C THR A 319 5.93 11.14 -12.29
N HIS A 320 6.20 12.44 -12.13
CA HIS A 320 5.26 13.37 -11.52
C HIS A 320 3.92 13.36 -12.23
N GLU A 321 3.92 13.37 -13.57
CA GLU A 321 2.70 13.39 -14.37
C GLU A 321 1.88 12.09 -14.23
N GLY A 322 2.55 10.93 -14.07
CA GLY A 322 1.94 9.64 -13.77
C GLY A 322 1.36 9.59 -12.36
N TRP A 323 2.16 9.90 -11.34
CA TRP A 323 1.74 9.90 -9.92
C TRP A 323 0.68 10.95 -9.59
N ALA A 324 0.76 12.13 -10.24
CA ALA A 324 -0.28 13.14 -10.16
C ALA A 324 -1.60 12.57 -10.69
N ALA A 325 -1.59 11.97 -11.88
CA ALA A 325 -2.79 11.47 -12.51
C ALA A 325 -3.41 10.26 -11.80
N ASP A 326 -2.63 9.23 -11.47
CA ASP A 326 -3.14 7.99 -10.89
C ASP A 326 -3.54 8.11 -9.42
N PHE A 327 -2.86 8.96 -8.65
CA PHE A 327 -3.05 9.04 -7.22
C PHE A 327 -3.39 10.45 -6.72
N PHE A 328 -2.51 11.43 -6.89
CA PHE A 328 -2.68 12.70 -6.16
C PHE A 328 -3.87 13.54 -6.62
N GLU A 329 -4.18 13.61 -7.93
CA GLU A 329 -5.35 14.30 -8.48
C GLU A 329 -6.68 13.75 -7.92
N PRO A 330 -7.00 12.44 -8.04
CA PRO A 330 -8.22 11.86 -7.47
C PRO A 330 -8.20 11.78 -5.93
N ALA A 331 -7.07 11.44 -5.30
CA ALA A 331 -6.99 11.28 -3.85
C ALA A 331 -6.90 12.60 -3.08
N ALA A 332 -6.71 13.75 -3.74
CA ALA A 332 -6.54 15.05 -3.09
C ALA A 332 -7.60 15.42 -2.03
N PRO A 333 -8.91 15.13 -2.18
CA PRO A 333 -9.90 15.38 -1.14
C PRO A 333 -9.64 14.57 0.14
N LEU A 334 -9.17 13.33 -0.01
CA LEU A 334 -8.92 12.38 1.08
C LEU A 334 -7.55 12.61 1.74
N LEU A 335 -6.52 12.91 0.96
CA LEU A 335 -5.18 13.34 1.40
C LEU A 335 -5.19 14.64 2.22
N ARG A 336 -6.19 15.51 2.00
CA ARG A 336 -6.42 16.73 2.79
C ARG A 336 -7.37 16.53 3.98
N ALA A 337 -7.96 15.35 4.17
CA ALA A 337 -9.00 15.10 5.18
C ALA A 337 -8.49 14.35 6.43
N ALA A 338 -7.57 13.39 6.26
CA ALA A 338 -7.05 12.54 7.33
C ALA A 338 -5.56 12.17 7.09
N PRO A 339 -4.82 11.73 8.13
CA PRO A 339 -3.52 11.11 7.97
C PRO A 339 -3.63 9.67 7.43
N TRP A 340 -2.57 9.19 6.79
CA TRP A 340 -2.56 7.92 6.05
C TRP A 340 -1.55 6.91 6.62
N ILE A 341 -1.98 5.67 6.82
CA ILE A 341 -1.11 4.48 6.89
C ILE A 341 -1.03 3.91 5.47
N VAL A 342 0.16 3.52 5.01
CA VAL A 342 0.38 3.09 3.62
C VAL A 342 1.18 1.80 3.53
N PHE A 343 0.67 0.82 2.78
CA PHE A 343 1.38 -0.42 2.49
C PHE A 343 2.03 -0.29 1.11
N ARG A 344 3.14 -1.00 0.87
CA ARG A 344 3.82 -0.97 -0.43
C ARG A 344 3.32 -2.11 -1.30
N GLY A 345 2.84 -1.80 -2.50
CA GLY A 345 2.32 -2.81 -3.43
C GLY A 345 3.36 -3.34 -4.41
N ASN A 346 3.05 -4.43 -5.12
CA ASN A 346 3.98 -4.97 -6.12
C ASN A 346 4.15 -4.02 -7.31
N HIS A 347 3.23 -3.07 -7.51
CA HIS A 347 3.37 -1.93 -8.41
C HIS A 347 4.36 -0.85 -7.92
N GLU A 348 4.78 -0.84 -6.66
CA GLU A 348 5.79 0.08 -6.09
C GLU A 348 7.16 -0.59 -5.82
N THR A 349 7.42 -1.73 -6.45
CA THR A 349 8.78 -2.30 -6.55
C THR A 349 9.70 -1.38 -7.37
N CYS A 350 11.02 -1.45 -7.20
CA CYS A 350 11.96 -0.52 -7.86
C CYS A 350 11.94 -0.57 -9.40
N LYS A 351 11.54 -1.71 -9.98
CA LYS A 351 11.35 -1.90 -11.44
C LYS A 351 9.96 -1.42 -11.90
N ARG A 352 9.19 -0.78 -11.01
CA ARG A 352 7.85 -0.20 -11.17
C ARG A 352 7.84 1.16 -10.45
N GLY A 353 6.75 1.60 -9.82
CA GLY A 353 6.62 2.92 -9.15
C GLY A 353 7.53 3.16 -7.93
N GLY A 354 8.63 2.43 -7.76
CA GLY A 354 9.46 2.47 -6.56
C GLY A 354 10.14 3.81 -6.29
N MET A 355 10.54 4.59 -7.31
CA MET A 355 11.18 5.88 -7.07
C MET A 355 10.14 6.91 -6.61
N GLY A 356 8.94 6.91 -7.18
CA GLY A 356 7.82 7.69 -6.67
C GLY A 356 7.38 7.28 -5.27
N TRP A 357 7.36 5.97 -4.94
CA TRP A 357 7.08 5.48 -3.60
C TRP A 357 8.05 6.05 -2.55
N PHE A 358 9.36 5.88 -2.71
CA PHE A 358 10.34 6.39 -1.75
C PHE A 358 10.40 7.92 -1.68
N ARG A 359 9.93 8.60 -2.73
CA ARG A 359 9.84 10.05 -2.85
C ARG A 359 8.60 10.65 -2.19
N TYR A 360 7.45 9.99 -2.28
CA TYR A 360 6.15 10.53 -1.84
C TYR A 360 5.54 9.81 -0.63
N LEU A 361 5.60 8.48 -0.58
CA LEU A 361 4.74 7.67 0.29
C LEU A 361 5.47 6.89 1.36
N ASP A 362 6.70 6.43 1.11
CA ASP A 362 7.46 5.64 2.07
C ASP A 362 7.44 6.27 3.49
N PRO A 363 6.99 5.53 4.52
CA PRO A 363 6.66 6.08 5.83
C PRO A 363 7.88 6.37 6.72
N SER A 364 9.11 6.17 6.23
CA SER A 364 10.31 6.44 7.04
C SER A 364 10.47 7.94 7.37
N PRO A 365 10.99 8.26 8.58
CA PRO A 365 11.37 9.63 8.93
C PRO A 365 12.59 10.11 8.13
N PRO A 366 12.96 11.41 8.19
CA PRO A 366 14.13 11.97 7.52
C PRO A 366 15.40 11.14 7.70
N GLY A 367 15.99 10.71 6.59
CA GLY A 367 17.19 9.85 6.56
C GLY A 367 16.97 8.36 6.89
N GLY A 368 15.72 7.94 7.15
CA GLY A 368 15.39 6.58 7.60
C GLY A 368 15.12 5.55 6.50
N GLY A 369 14.93 5.97 5.24
CA GLY A 369 14.56 5.08 4.12
C GLY A 369 15.21 5.42 2.79
N ILE A 370 16.29 6.23 2.81
CA ILE A 370 17.04 6.63 1.61
C ILE A 370 18.49 6.17 1.80
N VAL A 371 18.72 4.88 1.56
CA VAL A 371 20.05 4.25 1.55
C VAL A 371 20.26 3.64 0.17
N PRO A 372 21.33 4.03 -0.56
CA PRO A 372 21.65 3.39 -1.83
C PRO A 372 22.02 1.91 -1.64
N GLU A 373 21.23 1.02 -2.22
CA GLU A 373 21.61 -0.38 -2.42
C GLU A 373 22.82 -0.38 -3.38
N SER A 374 24.01 -0.76 -2.88
CA SER A 374 25.32 -0.43 -3.49
C SER A 374 25.51 -0.92 -4.94
N ASP A 375 24.73 -1.92 -5.32
CA ASP A 375 24.87 -2.67 -6.55
C ASP A 375 23.76 -2.30 -7.56
N ALA A 376 22.75 -1.52 -7.15
CA ALA A 376 21.57 -1.15 -7.92
C ALA A 376 21.75 0.18 -8.68
N SER A 377 22.76 0.27 -9.56
CA SER A 377 23.18 1.51 -10.26
C SER A 377 22.08 2.26 -11.05
N ALA A 378 20.98 1.59 -11.41
CA ALA A 378 19.82 2.19 -12.08
C ALA A 378 18.76 2.78 -11.12
N TYR A 379 18.73 2.38 -9.85
CA TYR A 379 17.68 2.75 -8.88
C TYR A 379 18.27 3.14 -7.50
N PRO A 380 19.23 4.08 -7.40
CA PRO A 380 20.04 4.32 -6.20
C PRO A 380 19.29 4.88 -4.97
N TRP A 381 17.96 5.02 -5.04
CA TRP A 381 17.11 5.57 -3.97
C TRP A 381 15.90 4.70 -3.65
N CYS A 382 15.91 3.43 -4.05
CA CYS A 382 14.81 2.49 -3.83
C CYS A 382 15.31 1.20 -3.18
N LEU A 383 14.69 0.81 -2.06
CA LEU A 383 14.98 -0.46 -1.41
C LEU A 383 14.27 -1.61 -2.11
N SER A 384 14.99 -2.72 -2.30
CA SER A 384 14.43 -4.00 -2.72
C SER A 384 13.31 -4.46 -1.77
N GLN A 385 13.43 -4.20 -0.47
CA GLN A 385 12.39 -4.39 0.53
C GLN A 385 12.54 -3.42 1.72
N SER A 386 11.42 -2.94 2.26
CA SER A 386 11.37 -2.16 3.51
C SER A 386 11.20 -3.08 4.74
N PRO A 387 11.77 -2.74 5.91
CA PRO A 387 11.52 -3.48 7.14
C PRO A 387 10.08 -3.31 7.63
N PRO A 388 9.53 -4.27 8.42
CA PRO A 388 8.26 -4.09 9.10
C PRO A 388 8.21 -2.83 9.98
N TYR A 389 7.03 -2.21 10.08
CA TYR A 389 6.84 -1.04 10.94
C TYR A 389 5.50 -1.08 11.69
N SER A 390 5.46 -0.43 12.85
CA SER A 390 4.24 -0.21 13.62
C SER A 390 3.71 1.21 13.47
N VAL A 391 2.38 1.35 13.47
CA VAL A 391 1.68 2.61 13.75
C VAL A 391 0.86 2.43 15.01
N ASP A 392 1.12 3.28 16.00
CA ASP A 392 0.72 3.08 17.39
C ASP A 392 -0.29 4.12 17.87
N PHE A 393 -1.49 3.64 18.21
CA PHE A 393 -2.55 4.40 18.88
C PHE A 393 -2.69 3.93 20.35
N ALA A 394 -3.63 4.52 21.10
CA ALA A 394 -3.87 4.15 22.50
C ALA A 394 -4.33 2.69 22.68
N THR A 395 -5.35 2.27 21.93
CA THR A 395 -5.96 0.92 22.00
C THR A 395 -5.50 -0.01 20.88
N ASP A 396 -5.04 0.55 19.76
CA ASP A 396 -4.83 -0.18 18.51
C ASP A 396 -3.38 -0.02 18.02
N GLN A 397 -2.88 -1.05 17.35
CA GLN A 397 -1.60 -1.03 16.65
C GLN A 397 -1.77 -1.65 15.26
N TRP A 398 -1.32 -0.93 14.23
CA TRP A 398 -1.13 -1.51 12.90
C TRP A 398 0.30 -2.03 12.80
N LEU A 399 0.47 -3.25 12.32
CA LEU A 399 1.74 -3.92 12.07
C LEU A 399 1.83 -4.18 10.57
N VAL A 400 2.67 -3.42 9.87
CA VAL A 400 2.72 -3.37 8.40
C VAL A 400 3.96 -4.08 7.88
N LEU A 401 3.79 -4.97 6.90
CA LEU A 401 4.83 -5.77 6.27
C LEU A 401 4.98 -5.39 4.79
N ASP A 402 6.21 -5.25 4.30
CA ASP A 402 6.48 -5.02 2.86
C ASP A 402 6.39 -6.33 2.09
N SER A 403 5.20 -6.63 1.55
CA SER A 403 4.96 -7.77 0.67
C SER A 403 5.17 -7.46 -0.83
N SER A 404 5.73 -6.29 -1.20
CA SER A 404 5.81 -5.86 -2.61
C SER A 404 6.68 -6.76 -3.47
N SER A 405 7.82 -7.22 -2.93
CA SER A 405 8.86 -7.97 -3.64
C SER A 405 8.71 -9.50 -3.57
N ILE A 406 7.65 -10.02 -2.93
CA ILE A 406 7.33 -11.44 -3.03
C ILE A 406 7.01 -11.76 -4.49
N LYS A 407 7.56 -12.85 -4.99
CA LYS A 407 7.44 -13.29 -6.37
C LYS A 407 5.99 -13.71 -6.64
N ASP A 408 5.42 -13.30 -7.76
CA ASP A 408 4.25 -13.96 -8.30
C ASP A 408 4.68 -15.35 -8.80
N GLU A 409 4.02 -16.43 -8.36
CA GLU A 409 4.13 -17.72 -9.04
C GLU A 409 3.48 -17.63 -10.45
N ASP A 410 3.69 -18.62 -11.32
CA ASP A 410 3.44 -18.50 -12.77
C ASP A 410 1.94 -18.32 -13.17
N VAL A 411 1.03 -18.27 -12.19
CA VAL A 411 -0.38 -17.91 -12.35
C VAL A 411 -0.51 -16.38 -12.36
N GLY A 412 -0.65 -15.79 -13.54
CA GLY A 412 -0.80 -14.35 -13.70
C GLY A 412 -2.17 -13.84 -13.24
N ILE A 413 -2.31 -13.55 -11.93
CA ILE A 413 -3.46 -12.87 -11.27
C ILE A 413 -3.89 -11.62 -12.05
N ASP A 414 -2.89 -10.93 -12.59
CA ASP A 414 -2.99 -9.75 -13.43
C ASP A 414 -3.63 -10.02 -14.80
N ASP A 415 -3.42 -11.20 -15.40
CA ASP A 415 -3.33 -11.34 -16.85
C ASP A 415 -4.53 -11.99 -17.54
N VAL A 416 -5.51 -12.50 -16.77
CA VAL A 416 -6.78 -13.09 -17.26
C VAL A 416 -7.94 -12.71 -16.32
N PRO A 417 -9.12 -12.33 -16.84
CA PRO A 417 -10.37 -12.27 -16.06
C PRO A 417 -10.75 -13.64 -15.45
N GLU A 418 -11.34 -13.66 -14.25
CA GLU A 418 -11.73 -14.91 -13.57
C GLU A 418 -12.95 -15.58 -14.24
N ASP A 419 -13.00 -16.92 -14.17
CA ASP A 419 -14.24 -17.67 -14.39
C ASP A 419 -15.16 -17.51 -13.16
N ALA A 420 -16.48 -17.42 -13.37
CA ALA A 420 -17.43 -17.31 -12.25
C ALA A 420 -17.45 -18.60 -11.39
N PHE A 421 -17.36 -18.46 -10.07
CA PHE A 421 -17.53 -19.58 -9.14
C PHE A 421 -19.02 -19.90 -8.98
N THR A 422 -19.48 -20.95 -9.67
CA THR A 422 -20.90 -21.33 -9.70
C THR A 422 -21.30 -22.27 -8.57
N GLU A 423 -22.60 -22.38 -8.28
CA GLU A 423 -23.13 -23.40 -7.36
C GLU A 423 -22.72 -24.83 -7.76
N GLU A 424 -22.72 -25.15 -9.06
CA GLU A 424 -22.25 -26.44 -9.59
C GLU A 424 -20.76 -26.68 -9.31
N THR A 425 -19.96 -25.61 -9.21
CA THR A 425 -18.55 -25.67 -8.78
C THR A 425 -18.44 -25.84 -7.26
N ALA A 426 -19.24 -25.09 -6.50
CA ALA A 426 -19.26 -25.12 -5.03
C ALA A 426 -19.71 -26.48 -4.48
N GLU A 427 -20.66 -27.16 -5.15
CA GLU A 427 -21.04 -28.54 -4.86
C GLU A 427 -19.89 -29.53 -5.11
N LYS A 428 -19.17 -29.40 -6.23
CA LYS A 428 -18.04 -30.29 -6.59
C LYS A 428 -16.82 -30.14 -5.69
N LEU A 429 -16.57 -28.94 -5.16
CA LEU A 429 -15.44 -28.64 -4.27
C LEU A 429 -15.81 -28.70 -2.78
N ASN A 430 -17.05 -29.05 -2.43
CA ASN A 430 -17.45 -29.25 -1.04
C ASN A 430 -16.63 -30.39 -0.39
N GLY A 431 -15.97 -30.11 0.75
CA GLY A 431 -15.07 -31.08 1.40
C GLY A 431 -13.62 -31.04 0.91
N THR A 432 -13.24 -30.07 0.05
CA THR A 432 -11.87 -29.93 -0.45
C THR A 432 -11.07 -28.87 0.33
N ALA A 433 -9.76 -29.07 0.42
CA ALA A 433 -8.84 -28.03 0.89
C ALA A 433 -8.48 -27.09 -0.26
N VAL A 434 -8.43 -25.78 0.03
CA VAL A 434 -7.86 -24.77 -0.84
C VAL A 434 -6.37 -25.08 -1.05
N SER A 435 -5.88 -24.92 -2.29
CA SER A 435 -4.45 -25.13 -2.61
C SER A 435 -3.66 -23.82 -2.49
N PRO A 436 -2.34 -23.85 -2.24
CA PRO A 436 -1.53 -22.65 -2.41
C PRO A 436 -1.57 -22.18 -3.87
N MET A 437 -1.57 -20.86 -4.08
CA MET A 437 -1.50 -20.23 -5.39
C MET A 437 -0.10 -20.40 -6.02
N GLY A 438 0.19 -21.62 -6.48
CA GLY A 438 1.43 -21.98 -7.15
C GLY A 438 2.05 -23.30 -6.64
N PRO A 439 2.73 -24.06 -7.52
CA PRO A 439 3.29 -25.37 -7.15
C PRO A 439 4.57 -25.29 -6.31
N LYS A 440 5.32 -24.17 -6.33
CA LYS A 440 6.60 -24.07 -5.61
C LYS A 440 6.35 -23.93 -4.12
N CYS A 441 5.37 -23.14 -3.68
CA CYS A 441 4.99 -23.01 -2.27
C CYS A 441 4.79 -24.35 -1.53
N ALA A 442 4.16 -25.33 -2.16
CA ALA A 442 3.88 -26.65 -1.57
C ALA A 442 5.14 -27.54 -1.44
N THR A 443 6.15 -27.27 -2.28
CA THR A 443 7.39 -28.05 -2.42
C THR A 443 8.64 -27.28 -2.00
N ALA A 444 8.48 -26.04 -1.51
CA ALA A 444 9.54 -25.11 -1.19
C ALA A 444 10.50 -25.67 -0.13
N SER A 445 11.80 -25.63 -0.41
CA SER A 445 12.82 -25.99 0.56
C SER A 445 12.87 -24.97 1.70
N LYS A 446 13.65 -25.26 2.75
CA LYS A 446 13.88 -24.28 3.82
C LYS A 446 14.54 -23.00 3.28
N ALA A 447 15.45 -23.13 2.31
CA ALA A 447 16.17 -22.00 1.72
C ALA A 447 15.26 -21.05 0.93
N ASP A 448 14.30 -21.60 0.16
CA ASP A 448 13.34 -20.79 -0.63
C ASP A 448 12.42 -19.95 0.28
N VAL A 449 12.12 -20.45 1.48
CA VAL A 449 11.37 -19.71 2.51
C VAL A 449 12.28 -18.74 3.28
N GLU A 450 13.56 -19.08 3.45
CA GLU A 450 14.56 -18.19 4.08
C GLU A 450 14.80 -16.90 3.27
N GLU A 451 14.63 -16.92 1.95
CA GLU A 451 14.59 -15.69 1.12
C GLU A 451 13.51 -14.69 1.58
N ASN A 452 12.40 -15.17 2.15
CA ASN A 452 11.23 -14.38 2.51
C ASN A 452 11.18 -14.00 4.00
N LEU A 453 12.10 -14.51 4.83
CA LEU A 453 12.15 -14.18 6.26
C LEU A 453 12.32 -12.68 6.57
N PRO A 454 13.05 -11.85 5.78
CA PRO A 454 13.14 -10.41 6.04
C PRO A 454 11.80 -9.65 6.03
N ILE A 455 10.71 -10.26 5.53
CA ILE A 455 9.35 -9.68 5.54
C ILE A 455 8.72 -9.74 6.93
N VAL A 456 9.17 -10.68 7.78
CA VAL A 456 8.66 -10.90 9.15
C VAL A 456 9.75 -10.71 10.22
N ASP A 457 10.99 -10.41 9.82
CA ASP A 457 12.07 -10.13 10.76
C ASP A 457 11.78 -8.87 11.58
N GLY A 458 12.21 -8.86 12.85
CA GLY A 458 11.90 -7.82 13.82
C GLY A 458 10.43 -7.69 14.24
N LEU A 459 9.46 -8.28 13.53
CA LEU A 459 8.01 -8.07 13.74
C LEU A 459 7.57 -8.30 15.20
N MET A 460 7.99 -9.39 15.83
CA MET A 460 7.62 -9.70 17.22
C MET A 460 8.20 -8.69 18.24
N GLY A 461 9.19 -7.88 17.86
CA GLY A 461 9.70 -6.77 18.65
C GLY A 461 8.85 -5.49 18.57
N LEU A 462 7.92 -5.41 17.62
CA LEU A 462 6.97 -4.29 17.46
C LEU A 462 5.66 -4.51 18.22
N VAL A 463 5.24 -5.77 18.41
CA VAL A 463 3.95 -6.18 18.99
C VAL A 463 3.76 -5.62 20.40
N HIS A 464 2.74 -4.78 20.61
CA HIS A 464 2.45 -4.20 21.93
C HIS A 464 1.47 -5.11 22.74
N PRO A 465 1.86 -5.67 23.89
CA PRO A 465 1.15 -6.77 24.56
C PRO A 465 -0.17 -6.40 25.27
N SER A 466 -0.77 -5.26 24.91
CA SER A 466 -2.02 -4.74 25.50
C SER A 466 -2.90 -4.00 24.48
N LYS A 467 -2.58 -4.09 23.18
CA LYS A 467 -3.31 -3.43 22.10
C LYS A 467 -4.02 -4.45 21.23
N ARG A 468 -5.07 -3.98 20.54
CA ARG A 468 -5.70 -4.69 19.44
C ARG A 468 -4.84 -4.51 18.19
N HIS A 469 -4.50 -5.60 17.53
CA HIS A 469 -3.60 -5.60 16.39
C HIS A 469 -4.35 -5.66 15.06
N TRP A 470 -3.79 -4.98 14.05
CA TRP A 470 -4.18 -5.06 12.66
C TRP A 470 -2.95 -5.43 11.84
N ILE A 471 -3.00 -6.50 11.05
CA ILE A 471 -1.87 -6.91 10.21
C ILE A 471 -2.08 -6.31 8.81
N GLY A 472 -1.16 -5.45 8.38
CA GLY A 472 -1.16 -4.83 7.07
C GLY A 472 -0.18 -5.51 6.12
N THR A 473 -0.68 -6.01 4.99
CA THR A 473 0.12 -6.51 3.87
C THR A 473 -0.50 -5.98 2.58
N HIS A 474 0.24 -5.84 1.49
CA HIS A 474 -0.42 -5.60 0.20
C HIS A 474 -1.01 -6.91 -0.36
N ARG A 475 -0.20 -7.96 -0.42
CA ARG A 475 -0.62 -9.29 -0.89
C ARG A 475 -1.38 -10.02 0.25
N PRO A 476 -2.59 -10.56 0.03
CA PRO A 476 -3.29 -11.35 1.04
C PRO A 476 -2.56 -12.64 1.39
N VAL A 477 -2.80 -13.15 2.60
CA VAL A 477 -2.18 -14.37 3.15
C VAL A 477 -3.14 -15.57 3.10
N ASN A 478 -4.44 -15.32 3.32
CA ASN A 478 -5.48 -16.35 3.38
C ASN A 478 -6.73 -16.00 2.53
N ALA A 479 -6.64 -15.03 1.61
CA ALA A 479 -7.74 -14.76 0.68
C ALA A 479 -7.86 -15.90 -0.32
N ILE A 480 -9.07 -16.10 -0.86
CA ILE A 480 -9.42 -17.24 -1.71
C ILE A 480 -9.73 -16.73 -3.11
N ALA A 481 -9.12 -17.31 -4.14
CA ALA A 481 -9.46 -17.16 -5.56
C ALA A 481 -9.96 -18.47 -6.15
N TYR A 482 -10.53 -18.42 -7.35
CA TYR A 482 -10.89 -19.58 -8.16
C TYR A 482 -10.29 -19.44 -9.57
N GLU A 483 -9.33 -20.29 -9.92
CA GLU A 483 -8.58 -20.18 -11.19
C GLU A 483 -8.20 -21.54 -11.80
N PRO A 484 -8.05 -21.62 -13.15
CA PRO A 484 -7.49 -22.77 -13.84
C PRO A 484 -5.97 -22.92 -13.62
N VAL A 485 -5.52 -24.07 -13.11
CA VAL A 485 -4.12 -24.26 -12.68
C VAL A 485 -3.33 -25.14 -13.66
N ASP A 486 -2.47 -24.55 -14.49
CA ASP A 486 -1.51 -25.26 -15.37
C ASP A 486 -2.10 -26.45 -16.14
N HIS A 487 -3.08 -26.16 -17.01
CA HIS A 487 -3.80 -27.14 -17.83
C HIS A 487 -4.64 -28.18 -17.05
N ARG A 488 -4.80 -28.02 -15.72
CA ARG A 488 -5.76 -28.79 -14.90
C ARG A 488 -7.11 -28.07 -14.81
N PRO A 489 -8.18 -28.74 -14.35
CA PRO A 489 -9.44 -28.07 -13.99
C PRO A 489 -9.22 -26.96 -12.97
N ALA A 490 -10.12 -25.97 -12.95
CA ALA A 490 -10.06 -24.88 -12.00
C ALA A 490 -10.24 -25.33 -10.55
N ALA A 491 -9.51 -24.67 -9.65
CA ALA A 491 -9.42 -25.00 -8.23
C ALA A 491 -9.50 -23.73 -7.38
N LEU A 492 -9.80 -23.90 -6.09
CA LEU A 492 -9.69 -22.81 -5.12
C LEU A 492 -8.23 -22.64 -4.71
N LEU A 493 -7.74 -21.41 -4.79
CA LEU A 493 -6.35 -21.04 -4.50
C LEU A 493 -6.29 -20.03 -3.34
N ALA A 494 -5.30 -20.19 -2.45
CA ALA A 494 -4.98 -19.23 -1.41
C ALA A 494 -3.82 -18.32 -1.84
N PHE A 495 -4.00 -17.01 -1.74
CA PHE A 495 -2.99 -16.02 -2.10
C PHE A 495 -1.73 -16.10 -1.20
N GLN A 496 -0.60 -15.74 -1.80
CA GLN A 496 0.74 -15.59 -1.21
C GLN A 496 1.15 -16.54 -0.07
N CYS A 497 1.17 -17.81 -0.44
CA CYS A 497 1.62 -18.92 0.36
C CYS A 497 3.09 -18.83 0.85
N GLU A 498 3.97 -18.04 0.23
CA GLU A 498 5.35 -17.81 0.72
C GLU A 498 5.37 -16.97 1.99
N LEU A 499 4.50 -15.96 2.11
CA LEU A 499 4.39 -15.16 3.33
C LEU A 499 3.86 -16.02 4.48
N ALA A 500 2.85 -16.84 4.23
CA ALA A 500 2.39 -17.83 5.20
C ALA A 500 3.49 -18.83 5.59
N ASN A 501 4.27 -19.32 4.63
CA ASN A 501 5.44 -20.18 4.89
C ASN A 501 6.52 -19.48 5.75
N ALA A 502 6.77 -18.18 5.53
CA ALA A 502 7.73 -17.39 6.30
C ALA A 502 7.24 -17.14 7.75
N VAL A 503 5.97 -16.77 7.92
CA VAL A 503 5.28 -16.64 9.22
C VAL A 503 5.37 -17.94 10.02
N ALA A 504 5.12 -19.09 9.37
CA ALA A 504 5.27 -20.42 9.99
C ALA A 504 6.74 -20.75 10.34
N LEU A 505 7.68 -20.53 9.41
CA LEU A 505 9.10 -20.85 9.62
C LEU A 505 9.74 -20.02 10.73
N ALA A 506 9.35 -18.74 10.86
CA ALA A 506 9.77 -17.86 11.95
C ALA A 506 9.00 -18.08 13.26
N ASN A 507 7.99 -18.97 13.28
CA ASN A 507 7.11 -19.21 14.43
C ASN A 507 6.48 -17.90 14.97
N ILE A 508 5.99 -17.06 14.06
CA ILE A 508 5.31 -15.81 14.38
C ILE A 508 3.93 -16.13 14.97
N SER A 509 3.60 -15.45 16.07
CA SER A 509 2.33 -15.60 16.78
C SER A 509 1.96 -14.28 17.44
N VAL A 510 1.11 -13.49 16.76
CA VAL A 510 0.68 -12.17 17.22
C VAL A 510 -0.68 -12.31 17.91
N PRO A 511 -0.81 -12.01 19.22
CA PRO A 511 -2.09 -12.08 19.93
C PRO A 511 -3.01 -10.92 19.53
N ASP A 512 -4.29 -11.04 19.87
CA ASP A 512 -5.27 -9.94 19.83
C ASP A 512 -5.41 -9.23 18.47
N VAL A 513 -5.26 -9.96 17.37
CA VAL A 513 -5.44 -9.47 16.00
C VAL A 513 -6.91 -9.50 15.61
N ALA A 514 -7.43 -8.37 15.11
CA ALA A 514 -8.79 -8.27 14.59
C ALA A 514 -8.91 -8.78 13.13
N ALA A 515 -7.98 -8.38 12.26
CA ALA A 515 -7.92 -8.82 10.87
C ALA A 515 -6.50 -8.73 10.28
N VAL A 516 -6.27 -9.54 9.24
CA VAL A 516 -5.27 -9.27 8.20
C VAL A 516 -5.97 -8.46 7.10
N VAL A 517 -5.37 -7.35 6.67
CA VAL A 517 -5.98 -6.38 5.75
C VAL A 517 -5.06 -6.19 4.56
N SER A 518 -5.60 -6.37 3.35
CA SER A 518 -4.79 -6.49 2.13
C SER A 518 -5.48 -5.91 0.88
N GLY A 519 -4.69 -5.68 -0.17
CA GLY A 519 -5.10 -5.28 -1.52
C GLY A 519 -4.78 -6.39 -2.52
N HIS A 520 -4.11 -6.02 -3.62
CA HIS A 520 -3.52 -6.87 -4.68
C HIS A 520 -4.53 -7.63 -5.56
N VAL A 521 -5.66 -8.00 -4.98
CA VAL A 521 -6.71 -8.79 -5.61
C VAL A 521 -7.84 -7.84 -5.91
N HIS A 522 -8.15 -7.64 -7.18
CA HIS A 522 -8.95 -6.50 -7.63
C HIS A 522 -10.47 -6.69 -7.45
N TYR A 523 -10.87 -7.12 -6.26
CA TYR A 523 -12.24 -7.19 -5.77
C TYR A 523 -12.22 -7.03 -4.24
N PHE A 524 -13.41 -6.92 -3.65
CA PHE A 524 -13.56 -7.00 -2.20
C PHE A 524 -13.83 -8.44 -1.77
N GLN A 525 -13.21 -8.90 -0.67
CA GLN A 525 -13.52 -10.18 -0.02
C GLN A 525 -13.30 -10.11 1.49
N VAL A 526 -14.11 -10.83 2.27
CA VAL A 526 -13.87 -11.07 3.71
C VAL A 526 -13.91 -12.57 4.01
N ALA A 527 -12.76 -13.23 3.95
CA ALA A 527 -12.66 -14.63 4.34
C ALA A 527 -12.53 -14.74 5.87
N GLN A 528 -13.48 -15.44 6.51
CA GLN A 528 -13.47 -15.69 7.96
C GLN A 528 -13.43 -17.20 8.24
N PHE A 529 -12.68 -17.57 9.27
CA PHE A 529 -12.36 -18.95 9.59
C PHE A 529 -12.91 -19.35 10.96
N GLN A 530 -13.04 -20.65 11.22
CA GLN A 530 -13.59 -21.17 12.47
C GLN A 530 -12.66 -20.86 13.67
N THR A 531 -11.34 -20.94 13.49
CA THR A 531 -10.34 -20.69 14.56
C THR A 531 -9.44 -19.48 14.33
N GLY A 532 -9.13 -19.15 13.07
CA GLY A 532 -8.16 -18.14 12.65
C GLY A 532 -8.71 -16.74 12.38
N VAL A 533 -7.79 -15.78 12.31
CA VAL A 533 -8.04 -14.34 12.08
C VAL A 533 -8.72 -14.09 10.72
N SER A 534 -9.65 -13.13 10.68
CA SER A 534 -10.33 -12.75 9.43
C SER A 534 -9.34 -12.12 8.43
N GLN A 535 -9.37 -12.56 7.17
CA GLN A 535 -8.67 -11.90 6.07
C GLN A 535 -9.66 -10.97 5.34
N ILE A 536 -9.25 -9.72 5.13
CA ILE A 536 -9.94 -8.73 4.31
C ILE A 536 -9.09 -8.44 3.08
N ALA A 537 -9.69 -8.49 1.90
CA ALA A 537 -9.11 -7.99 0.64
C ALA A 537 -9.95 -6.80 0.15
N LEU A 538 -9.28 -5.71 -0.24
CA LEU A 538 -9.85 -4.41 -0.59
C LEU A 538 -9.14 -3.77 -1.80
N GLY A 539 -8.73 -4.60 -2.77
CA GLY A 539 -8.07 -4.15 -4.00
C GLY A 539 -9.03 -3.56 -5.05
N ASN A 540 -10.21 -3.11 -4.64
CA ASN A 540 -11.25 -2.58 -5.51
C ASN A 540 -11.34 -1.04 -5.50
N GLY A 541 -10.26 -0.32 -5.15
CA GLY A 541 -10.30 1.14 -4.99
C GLY A 541 -10.39 1.93 -6.30
N GLY A 542 -9.87 1.42 -7.42
CA GLY A 542 -9.96 2.13 -8.71
C GLY A 542 -9.50 1.38 -9.96
N THR A 543 -8.48 0.53 -9.85
CA THR A 543 -7.91 -0.23 -10.97
C THR A 543 -8.92 -1.15 -11.68
N GLN A 544 -8.51 -1.74 -12.81
CA GLN A 544 -9.31 -2.72 -13.54
C GLN A 544 -9.64 -3.90 -12.61
N LEU A 545 -10.91 -4.03 -12.21
CA LEU A 545 -11.39 -5.11 -11.34
C LEU A 545 -11.04 -6.49 -11.91
N LYS A 546 -11.00 -7.51 -11.04
CA LYS A 546 -10.85 -8.92 -11.41
C LYS A 546 -12.22 -9.60 -11.30
N THR A 547 -12.92 -9.71 -12.42
CA THR A 547 -14.27 -10.31 -12.51
C THR A 547 -14.39 -11.10 -13.81
N PRO A 548 -15.42 -11.95 -13.97
CA PRO A 548 -15.88 -12.45 -15.26
C PRO A 548 -15.92 -11.42 -16.40
N LEU A 549 -15.69 -11.91 -17.62
CA LEU A 549 -15.57 -11.12 -18.86
C LEU A 549 -16.82 -10.29 -19.20
N ASP A 550 -17.98 -10.77 -18.76
CA ASP A 550 -19.31 -10.18 -18.95
C ASP A 550 -19.80 -9.38 -17.74
N GLY A 551 -18.96 -9.19 -16.72
CA GLY A 551 -19.29 -8.45 -15.50
C GLY A 551 -20.13 -9.20 -14.48
N GLN A 552 -20.33 -10.51 -14.62
CA GLN A 552 -21.04 -11.32 -13.62
C GLN A 552 -20.32 -11.33 -12.26
N PRO A 553 -21.04 -11.62 -11.15
CA PRO A 553 -20.43 -11.83 -9.84
C PRO A 553 -19.38 -12.93 -9.84
N ILE A 554 -18.36 -12.77 -8.99
CA ILE A 554 -17.26 -13.73 -8.84
C ILE A 554 -17.75 -15.02 -8.15
N GLY A 555 -18.73 -14.93 -7.24
CA GLY A 555 -19.41 -16.08 -6.63
C GLY A 555 -18.68 -16.76 -5.46
N LEU A 556 -17.50 -16.28 -5.07
CA LEU A 556 -16.69 -16.88 -3.98
C LEU A 556 -17.32 -16.78 -2.58
N ASP A 557 -18.46 -16.11 -2.44
CA ASP A 557 -19.34 -16.22 -1.28
C ASP A 557 -19.91 -17.65 -1.11
N LEU A 558 -20.11 -18.39 -2.20
CA LEU A 558 -20.59 -19.78 -2.20
C LEU A 558 -19.60 -20.79 -1.60
N VAL A 559 -18.37 -20.37 -1.28
CA VAL A 559 -17.39 -21.16 -0.50
C VAL A 559 -17.86 -21.33 0.96
N ALA A 560 -18.55 -20.32 1.51
CA ALA A 560 -19.08 -20.39 2.87
C ALA A 560 -20.20 -21.45 2.99
N GLY A 561 -20.26 -22.14 4.12
CA GLY A 561 -21.22 -23.23 4.35
C GLY A 561 -20.88 -24.55 3.64
N ARG A 562 -19.84 -24.60 2.80
CA ARG A 562 -19.20 -25.84 2.34
C ARG A 562 -18.18 -26.30 3.38
N GLN A 563 -17.78 -27.57 3.35
CA GLN A 563 -16.69 -28.11 4.17
C GLN A 563 -15.32 -27.79 3.55
N ILE A 564 -15.08 -26.53 3.20
CA ILE A 564 -13.85 -26.08 2.51
C ILE A 564 -12.89 -25.47 3.53
N THR A 565 -11.62 -25.86 3.47
CA THR A 565 -10.59 -25.44 4.44
C THR A 565 -9.43 -24.67 3.80
N VAL A 566 -8.88 -23.71 4.56
CA VAL A 566 -7.61 -23.02 4.28
C VAL A 566 -6.67 -23.34 5.44
N LEU A 567 -5.53 -23.99 5.17
CA LEU A 567 -4.58 -24.45 6.21
C LEU A 567 -5.28 -25.21 7.36
N ASP A 568 -6.12 -26.18 6.99
CA ASP A 568 -6.97 -27.01 7.86
C ASP A 568 -8.06 -26.28 8.67
N ASP A 569 -8.20 -24.95 8.55
CA ASP A 569 -9.30 -24.19 9.18
C ASP A 569 -10.49 -24.00 8.23
N LEU A 570 -11.70 -24.18 8.74
CA LEU A 570 -12.96 -24.15 7.98
C LEU A 570 -13.35 -22.71 7.62
N VAL A 571 -13.64 -22.47 6.34
CA VAL A 571 -14.19 -21.18 5.86
C VAL A 571 -15.66 -21.07 6.28
N VAL A 572 -15.94 -20.18 7.24
CA VAL A 572 -17.28 -19.97 7.79
C VAL A 572 -18.03 -18.80 7.15
N ASN A 573 -17.31 -17.86 6.52
CA ASN A 573 -17.88 -16.70 5.81
C ASN A 573 -16.90 -16.24 4.70
N SER A 574 -17.42 -15.76 3.56
CA SER A 574 -16.58 -15.36 2.40
C SER A 574 -17.23 -14.31 1.45
N PRO A 575 -18.01 -13.31 1.92
CA PRO A 575 -18.69 -12.36 1.05
C PRO A 575 -17.69 -11.65 0.13
N THR A 576 -17.93 -11.77 -1.18
CA THR A 576 -17.03 -11.30 -2.24
C THR A 576 -17.81 -10.38 -3.19
N VAL A 577 -17.28 -9.21 -3.54
CA VAL A 577 -17.97 -8.21 -4.37
C VAL A 577 -17.05 -7.68 -5.48
N GLY A 578 -17.47 -7.87 -6.72
CA GLY A 578 -16.79 -7.42 -7.95
C GLY A 578 -17.17 -6.02 -8.40
N GLU A 579 -17.22 -5.05 -7.48
CA GLU A 579 -17.54 -3.64 -7.73
C GLU A 579 -16.47 -2.75 -7.08
N TRP A 580 -16.24 -1.55 -7.63
CA TRP A 580 -15.33 -0.57 -7.03
C TRP A 580 -15.85 -0.07 -5.67
N GLY A 581 -14.97 0.20 -4.70
CA GLY A 581 -15.43 0.52 -3.34
C GLY A 581 -14.35 0.84 -2.31
N TYR A 582 -14.77 0.93 -1.05
CA TYR A 582 -13.91 1.13 0.11
C TYR A 582 -14.48 0.46 1.38
N GLY A 583 -13.61 0.10 2.30
CA GLY A 583 -13.94 -0.43 3.62
C GLY A 583 -13.97 0.65 4.71
N ILE A 584 -14.80 0.44 5.73
CA ILE A 584 -14.82 1.21 6.98
C ILE A 584 -14.65 0.21 8.13
N LEU A 585 -13.54 0.31 8.86
CA LEU A 585 -13.31 -0.45 10.09
C LEU A 585 -13.65 0.45 11.29
N GLU A 586 -14.69 0.11 12.03
CA GLU A 586 -15.12 0.79 13.25
C GLU A 586 -14.65 -0.01 14.48
N ALA A 587 -13.93 0.66 15.39
CA ALA A 587 -13.26 0.06 16.54
C ALA A 587 -13.51 0.86 17.82
N ASP A 588 -13.63 0.16 18.96
CA ASP A 588 -13.86 0.81 20.26
C ASP A 588 -12.58 1.50 20.77
N ARG A 589 -12.68 2.81 21.03
CA ARG A 589 -11.61 3.67 21.56
C ARG A 589 -11.30 3.43 23.05
N ALA A 590 -12.22 2.80 23.77
CA ALA A 590 -12.10 2.55 25.21
C ALA A 590 -11.66 1.11 25.53
N SER A 591 -11.74 0.19 24.56
CA SER A 591 -11.43 -1.22 24.76
C SER A 591 -10.78 -1.85 23.53
N ALA A 592 -9.56 -2.36 23.71
CA ALA A 592 -8.93 -3.27 22.75
C ALA A 592 -9.69 -4.60 22.60
N ALA A 593 -10.38 -5.06 23.66
CA ALA A 593 -11.02 -6.37 23.71
C ALA A 593 -12.40 -6.45 23.02
N ALA A 594 -12.97 -5.32 22.59
CA ALA A 594 -14.21 -5.31 21.82
C ALA A 594 -13.92 -5.67 20.34
N PRO A 595 -14.60 -6.67 19.75
CA PRO A 595 -14.49 -6.98 18.32
C PRO A 595 -14.82 -5.76 17.45
N PRO A 596 -13.94 -5.36 16.51
CA PRO A 596 -14.27 -4.32 15.55
C PRO A 596 -15.34 -4.77 14.54
N ARG A 597 -15.88 -3.79 13.83
CA ARG A 597 -16.89 -4.00 12.78
C ARG A 597 -16.40 -3.43 11.45
N LEU A 598 -16.40 -4.25 10.42
CA LEU A 598 -16.27 -3.82 9.03
C LEU A 598 -17.64 -3.43 8.47
N THR A 599 -17.69 -2.34 7.71
CA THR A 599 -18.75 -1.99 6.76
C THR A 599 -18.09 -1.59 5.44
N ALA A 600 -18.26 -2.38 4.38
CA ALA A 600 -17.73 -2.07 3.04
C ALA A 600 -18.82 -1.49 2.14
N LYS A 601 -18.43 -0.52 1.31
CA LYS A 601 -19.32 0.30 0.46
C LYS A 601 -18.89 0.25 -0.99
N PHE A 602 -19.85 0.07 -1.90
CA PHE A 602 -19.59 -0.18 -3.32
C PHE A 602 -20.25 0.86 -4.22
N LEU A 603 -19.59 1.15 -5.33
CA LEU A 603 -20.01 2.12 -6.35
C LEU A 603 -20.87 1.44 -7.43
N SER A 604 -21.94 0.80 -6.97
CA SER A 604 -23.12 0.43 -7.77
C SER A 604 -23.75 1.65 -8.45
N ASP A 605 -24.65 1.45 -9.44
CA ASP A 605 -25.64 2.42 -9.98
C ASP A 605 -25.24 3.89 -10.31
N GLY A 606 -23.97 4.27 -10.16
CA GLY A 606 -23.51 5.65 -10.09
C GLY A 606 -23.46 6.24 -8.66
N SER A 607 -23.85 5.49 -7.62
CA SER A 607 -23.85 5.91 -6.23
C SER A 607 -23.60 4.79 -5.22
N PHE A 608 -23.15 5.14 -4.01
CA PHE A 608 -22.94 4.22 -2.90
C PHE A 608 -24.27 3.83 -2.21
N ARG A 609 -25.23 3.29 -2.98
CA ARG A 609 -26.61 2.99 -2.51
C ARG A 609 -27.31 1.80 -3.18
N GLY A 610 -26.93 1.39 -4.38
CA GLY A 610 -27.59 0.31 -5.12
C GLY A 610 -27.24 -1.08 -4.59
N THR A 611 -25.94 -1.35 -4.41
CA THR A 611 -25.44 -2.58 -3.80
C THR A 611 -25.42 -2.44 -2.28
N GLN A 612 -25.88 -3.48 -1.57
CA GLN A 612 -25.98 -3.48 -0.12
C GLN A 612 -24.60 -3.48 0.53
N ASP A 613 -24.42 -2.64 1.56
CA ASP A 613 -23.22 -2.64 2.40
C ASP A 613 -22.92 -4.05 2.94
N VAL A 614 -21.71 -4.58 2.70
CA VAL A 614 -21.26 -5.80 3.37
C VAL A 614 -20.80 -5.43 4.77
N VAL A 615 -21.42 -6.06 5.78
CA VAL A 615 -21.11 -5.86 7.19
C VAL A 615 -20.58 -7.16 7.79
N ALA A 616 -19.47 -7.08 8.52
CA ALA A 616 -18.92 -8.20 9.28
C ALA A 616 -18.42 -7.71 10.65
N GLU A 617 -18.69 -8.48 11.70
CA GLU A 617 -17.90 -8.39 12.94
C GLU A 617 -16.57 -9.12 12.73
N LEU A 618 -15.51 -8.64 13.37
CA LEU A 618 -14.14 -9.14 13.22
C LEU A 618 -13.67 -9.76 14.56
N PRO A 619 -13.82 -11.09 14.74
CA PRO A 619 -13.46 -11.75 15.99
C PRO A 619 -11.94 -11.64 16.24
N ILE A 620 -11.60 -11.06 17.39
CA ILE A 620 -10.21 -10.91 17.83
C ILE A 620 -9.63 -12.28 18.17
N ARG A 621 -8.51 -12.62 17.53
CA ARG A 621 -7.86 -13.95 17.59
C ARG A 621 -6.34 -13.81 17.48
N THR A 622 -5.60 -14.86 17.78
CA THR A 622 -4.15 -14.91 17.51
C THR A 622 -3.90 -15.11 16.02
N TRP A 623 -3.06 -14.27 15.39
CA TRP A 623 -2.54 -14.52 14.06
C TRP A 623 -1.27 -15.37 14.14
N SER A 624 -1.35 -16.57 13.57
CA SER A 624 -0.22 -17.47 13.34
C SER A 624 -0.56 -18.36 12.13
N VAL A 625 0.45 -19.02 11.56
CA VAL A 625 0.26 -20.03 10.51
C VAL A 625 0.72 -21.39 11.05
N PRO A 626 -0.10 -22.44 10.96
CA PRO A 626 0.19 -23.72 11.59
C PRO A 626 1.32 -24.51 10.91
N GLY A 627 2.04 -25.30 11.71
CA GLY A 627 2.95 -26.34 11.24
C GLY A 627 4.07 -25.83 10.32
N THR A 628 4.13 -26.36 9.10
CA THR A 628 5.12 -25.99 8.08
C THR A 628 4.67 -24.86 7.16
N GLY A 629 3.44 -24.34 7.35
CA GLY A 629 2.74 -23.51 6.38
C GLY A 629 2.13 -24.37 5.27
N TRP A 630 2.14 -23.86 4.03
CA TRP A 630 1.69 -24.57 2.83
C TRP A 630 2.64 -25.68 2.36
N ARG A 631 3.88 -25.70 2.86
CA ARG A 631 4.84 -26.78 2.57
C ARG A 631 4.34 -28.11 3.09
N GLN A 632 4.39 -29.12 2.23
CA GLN A 632 4.20 -30.51 2.63
C GLN A 632 5.27 -30.92 3.65
N ALA A 633 4.91 -31.75 4.64
CA ALA A 633 5.87 -32.32 5.56
C ALA A 633 6.87 -33.22 4.79
N ALA A 634 8.16 -33.11 5.11
CA ALA A 634 9.18 -33.99 4.55
C ALA A 634 8.92 -35.43 5.02
N ALA A 635 8.82 -36.37 4.07
CA ALA A 635 8.48 -37.78 4.28
C ALA A 635 9.69 -38.64 4.70
#